data_AF-A0AAW5AA55-F1
#
_entry.id   AF-A0AAW5AA55-F1
#
_cell.length_a   1.000
_cell.length_b   1.000
_cell.length_c   1.000
_cell.angle_alpha   90.00
_cell.angle_beta   90.00
_cell.angle_gamma   90.00
#
_symmetry.space_group_name_H-M   'P 1'
#
loop_
_entity.id
_entity.type
_entity.pdbx_description
1 polymer ?
#
loop_
_entity_poly.entity_id
_entity_poly.type
_entity_poly.pdbx_seq_one_letter_code
_entity_poly.pdbx_strand_id
1 'polypeptide(L)'
;MLSLLEMIRNASNQQTNNPLDQSWTPTRLKSKNSFSSATLNTEIVDNPGLLAIIPELVPELIPTLRNISKFNFHTYKKIDSEGELKITSTLQGSLAGEDVSSAALIGQRIEYFENNGFRKGRVKKLTRSTLGTRDRRPIVSDPLRSFDYALGGARNTELTTTTTDTDETGKTRVSSQTQSTLSGRLVRQVDADGNRTEFAYNSYGQLVTLTVCAQSTTYRQVTTYAYPAPGQIKITEPNGQTRLSQYDGQDQLVSEHLLQGSQSKQTKAVTYDSLGRELRRSEFDYDAAGGQLVHWQEAQYDDWNEVSSQRYSDGRQTFNVYDPIALTRAQWTGKATDKHAMLTSYNVDDTVKKIEWKDQAGLVYQTHAFTYTQSKQVKQLKIDNEFGFTILDYTYDGAGRLLSEKHSEKGRGLLDFPFVYTYHYTYPVHWLLQEATQIEIETGGKRQILGKRSIDSWGRVTSLTRGSNTETFTYNGTSQVPATTLTADGQALKHDYIKELGNRLAKTSTADASAHTSFAYAYGTQGVATASEGDRFLQYDHDLYLRVSRQRVQTAPGQSKDLLYTHSLGARLLNSTDALGNQTLFFYSSTGQRYAANNFHFTTSHSYDDQGRFNEETIAGPYNLAPASPVAFNVKYTHDSQQRETRRHFTVTGKVDLLLENTYYADDKLKSVQLKQGATVLGSRSLTYNPGCRLKSCTTTGVWRPKTPSNKDIDKQEFTYDALGNVLTCVTSFGTAKNTATYTYEAVNGYRLTRVVNTHGDYTASANLSYDAAGRLTQDQTGKTYSYDWLGRLIRAGSTHYRYDPANRLMTRDEGTDPQQVIYDGLKACGDYSLGTNASSRNLNPGSTACTVQRIKRSGVERTMFELRDMSGSVLVSYDAQAQTLKHHAYTAYGEHFCDEPDSLLGFNGEYRDVQYPLGMGARWYDAASMRFNAPDELSPFGKGGPNLYAYCAEGDPVNFQDPTGHFSVDSQLREIWGDSLPGPVGFNPEQGALIHTLLWGGIGVLTAVMTGGTSLLMTAALVGLAASSLVTGIASLIVRDTAPEASSILAWVSLGTGALGGLATVAGKTAQLTAYLGRSFPAAARNLISKASKALISPLKQSSLGRGLERVWAKALPNPAVSMNLPYSELSLTSSQGLSGLFDLGDVNTLSFVTSGVLGNLELLESEPAQLADTFVGDITWLPFGSWGSLWQTVRGR
;
A
#
# COMPACT_ATOMS: atom_id res chain seq x y z
N MET A 1 -6.26 12.89 -54.11
CA MET A 1 -7.60 12.49 -53.61
C MET A 1 -8.13 11.21 -54.26
N LEU A 2 -7.98 11.01 -55.59
CA LEU A 2 -8.46 9.78 -56.26
C LEU A 2 -7.66 8.49 -55.94
N SER A 3 -6.34 8.54 -55.77
CA SER A 3 -5.51 7.35 -55.54
C SER A 3 -5.67 6.68 -54.16
N LEU A 4 -6.20 7.38 -53.15
CA LEU A 4 -6.37 6.83 -51.80
C LEU A 4 -7.58 5.90 -51.71
N LEU A 5 -8.66 6.22 -52.42
CA LEU A 5 -9.89 5.41 -52.48
C LEU A 5 -9.66 4.07 -53.20
N GLU A 6 -8.73 4.02 -54.13
CA GLU A 6 -8.43 2.83 -54.92
C GLU A 6 -7.59 1.80 -54.13
N MET A 7 -6.64 2.27 -53.31
CA MET A 7 -5.94 1.41 -52.34
C MET A 7 -6.87 0.83 -51.26
N ILE A 8 -7.82 1.63 -50.77
CA ILE A 8 -8.83 1.17 -49.78
C ILE A 8 -9.73 0.08 -50.39
N ARG A 9 -10.07 0.20 -51.68
CA ARG A 9 -10.90 -0.80 -52.39
C ARG A 9 -10.18 -2.13 -52.61
N ASN A 10 -8.87 -2.09 -52.87
CA ASN A 10 -8.09 -3.32 -53.07
C ASN A 10 -7.80 -4.05 -51.74
N ALA A 11 -7.68 -3.33 -50.63
CA ALA A 11 -7.47 -3.93 -49.31
C ALA A 11 -8.70 -4.68 -48.76
N SER A 12 -9.92 -4.43 -49.27
CA SER A 12 -11.15 -5.07 -48.75
C SER A 12 -11.46 -6.46 -49.31
N ASN A 13 -10.64 -7.00 -50.23
CA ASN A 13 -10.94 -8.23 -50.96
C ASN A 13 -10.26 -9.51 -50.44
N GLN A 14 -9.55 -9.46 -49.30
CA GLN A 14 -9.07 -10.69 -48.66
C GLN A 14 -10.13 -11.28 -47.72
N GLN A 15 -10.83 -12.30 -48.19
CA GLN A 15 -11.71 -13.13 -47.36
C GLN A 15 -10.90 -13.85 -46.28
N THR A 16 -11.28 -13.66 -45.02
CA THR A 16 -10.89 -14.55 -43.92
C THR A 16 -12.08 -15.46 -43.59
N ASN A 17 -11.90 -16.76 -43.75
CA ASN A 17 -12.94 -17.75 -43.50
C ASN A 17 -13.07 -18.03 -42.00
N ASN A 18 -13.99 -17.33 -41.33
CA ASN A 18 -14.60 -17.74 -40.07
C ASN A 18 -16.05 -17.22 -40.02
N PRO A 19 -17.00 -17.95 -39.41
CA PRO A 19 -18.39 -17.54 -39.35
C PRO A 19 -18.56 -16.28 -38.48
N LEU A 20 -18.92 -15.17 -39.13
CA LEU A 20 -19.20 -13.88 -38.49
C LEU A 20 -20.45 -13.95 -37.60
N ASP A 21 -20.35 -13.44 -36.37
CA ASP A 21 -21.53 -12.97 -35.66
C ASP A 21 -22.10 -11.74 -36.39
N GLN A 22 -23.34 -11.85 -36.86
CA GLN A 22 -24.03 -10.80 -37.61
C GLN A 22 -24.81 -9.82 -36.71
N SER A 23 -24.73 -9.97 -35.37
CA SER A 23 -25.29 -9.03 -34.41
C SER A 23 -24.76 -7.60 -34.61
N TRP A 24 -23.51 -7.47 -35.10
CA TRP A 24 -22.87 -6.22 -35.51
C TRP A 24 -23.06 -5.91 -37.00
N THR A 25 -24.32 -5.88 -37.44
CA THR A 25 -24.68 -5.10 -38.63
C THR A 25 -24.98 -3.65 -38.22
N PRO A 26 -24.05 -2.69 -38.38
CA PRO A 26 -24.40 -1.29 -38.20
C PRO A 26 -25.48 -0.95 -39.22
N THR A 27 -26.67 -0.55 -38.75
CA THR A 27 -27.70 0.01 -39.63
C THR A 27 -27.05 1.16 -40.38
N ARG A 28 -26.88 1.02 -41.70
CA ARG A 28 -26.13 1.96 -42.53
C ARG A 28 -26.78 3.34 -42.38
N LEU A 29 -26.18 4.21 -41.58
CA LEU A 29 -26.73 5.52 -41.24
C LEU A 29 -26.85 6.33 -42.54
N LYS A 30 -28.06 6.37 -43.09
CA LYS A 30 -28.38 7.28 -44.20
C LYS A 30 -28.23 8.69 -43.65
N SER A 31 -27.46 9.51 -44.36
CA SER A 31 -26.99 10.84 -43.97
C SER A 31 -28.08 11.94 -43.92
N LYS A 32 -29.32 11.60 -43.54
CA LYS A 32 -30.47 12.51 -43.49
C LYS A 32 -31.39 12.36 -42.27
N ASN A 33 -31.05 11.55 -41.29
CA ASN A 33 -31.68 11.64 -39.97
C ASN A 33 -30.79 12.50 -39.08
N SER A 34 -31.17 13.78 -38.93
CA SER A 34 -30.54 14.72 -38.02
C SER A 34 -30.52 14.16 -36.59
N PHE A 35 -29.36 14.23 -35.94
CA PHE A 35 -29.22 13.88 -34.53
C PHE A 35 -30.06 14.83 -33.69
N SER A 36 -31.18 14.35 -33.13
CA SER A 36 -31.96 15.16 -32.18
C SER A 36 -31.19 15.27 -30.86
N SER A 37 -30.61 16.45 -30.63
CA SER A 37 -29.76 16.82 -29.48
C SER A 37 -28.65 15.81 -29.15
N ALA A 38 -27.55 15.86 -29.90
CA ALA A 38 -26.26 15.43 -29.38
C ALA A 38 -25.67 16.54 -28.50
N THR A 39 -25.08 16.18 -27.35
CA THR A 39 -24.36 17.12 -26.49
C THR A 39 -22.92 16.64 -26.37
N LEU A 40 -21.98 17.50 -26.72
CA LEU A 40 -20.54 17.27 -26.55
C LEU A 40 -20.11 17.97 -25.26
N ASN A 41 -19.51 17.21 -24.34
CA ASN A 41 -18.83 17.77 -23.18
C ASN A 41 -17.33 17.52 -23.33
N THR A 42 -16.56 18.61 -23.40
CA THR A 42 -15.10 18.59 -23.61
C THR A 42 -14.41 19.17 -22.40
N GLU A 43 -13.43 18.45 -21.89
CA GLU A 43 -12.45 19.02 -20.97
C GLU A 43 -11.46 19.82 -21.83
N ILE A 44 -11.72 21.13 -21.97
CA ILE A 44 -10.88 22.03 -22.76
C ILE A 44 -9.68 22.42 -21.92
N VAL A 45 -8.46 22.11 -22.40
CA VAL A 45 -7.23 22.61 -21.78
C VAL A 45 -7.15 24.12 -22.05
N ASP A 46 -6.96 24.91 -21.00
CA ASP A 46 -7.17 26.36 -21.00
C ASP A 46 -6.51 27.13 -22.15
N ASN A 47 -7.35 27.74 -22.99
CA ASN A 47 -7.10 29.06 -23.54
C ASN A 47 -8.45 29.73 -23.87
N PRO A 48 -8.85 30.82 -23.19
CA PRO A 48 -10.18 31.40 -23.34
C PRO A 48 -10.30 32.21 -24.65
N GLY A 49 -10.57 31.53 -25.76
CA GLY A 49 -10.67 32.16 -27.07
C GLY A 49 -11.38 31.33 -28.14
N LEU A 50 -12.70 31.53 -28.25
CA LEU A 50 -13.63 30.99 -29.26
C LEU A 50 -13.78 29.44 -29.29
N LEU A 51 -15.02 28.97 -29.07
CA LEU A 51 -15.81 28.22 -30.07
C LEU A 51 -17.16 27.77 -29.50
N ALA A 52 -18.18 28.62 -29.62
CA ALA A 52 -19.53 28.15 -29.88
C ALA A 52 -19.77 28.34 -31.37
N ILE A 53 -19.95 27.26 -32.17
CA ILE A 53 -20.55 27.26 -33.52
C ILE A 53 -20.64 25.82 -34.11
N ILE A 54 -21.87 25.44 -34.54
CA ILE A 54 -22.29 24.37 -35.49
C ILE A 54 -22.18 22.86 -35.09
N PRO A 55 -23.31 22.14 -34.96
CA PRO A 55 -23.36 20.68 -34.70
C PRO A 55 -23.20 19.71 -35.89
N GLU A 56 -22.91 20.15 -37.12
CA GLU A 56 -22.97 19.29 -38.32
C GLU A 56 -21.61 18.71 -38.80
N LEU A 57 -20.50 19.01 -38.12
CA LEU A 57 -19.15 18.56 -38.49
C LEU A 57 -18.53 17.68 -37.41
N VAL A 58 -18.70 16.35 -37.53
CA VAL A 58 -18.08 15.35 -36.63
C VAL A 58 -17.21 14.29 -37.35
N PRO A 59 -17.24 14.12 -38.70
CA PRO A 59 -16.21 13.35 -39.41
C PRO A 59 -14.87 14.08 -39.58
N GLU A 60 -14.87 15.41 -39.75
CA GLU A 60 -13.69 16.19 -40.18
C GLU A 60 -13.01 17.00 -39.06
N LEU A 61 -13.57 17.02 -37.85
CA LEU A 61 -13.12 17.94 -36.78
C LEU A 61 -12.02 17.35 -35.86
N ILE A 62 -11.87 16.02 -35.83
CA ILE A 62 -10.86 15.38 -34.96
C ILE A 62 -9.41 15.83 -35.29
N PRO A 63 -9.02 16.07 -36.56
CA PRO A 63 -7.69 16.60 -36.91
C PRO A 63 -7.42 18.07 -36.54
N THR A 64 -8.41 18.86 -36.10
CA THR A 64 -8.24 20.30 -35.81
C THR A 64 -8.28 20.66 -34.32
N LEU A 65 -8.64 19.71 -33.44
CA LEU A 65 -8.76 19.91 -31.99
C LEU A 65 -7.40 19.74 -31.26
N ARG A 66 -6.41 20.56 -31.62
CA ARG A 66 -5.00 20.45 -31.14
C ARG A 66 -4.78 20.57 -29.61
N ASN A 67 -5.81 20.93 -28.84
CA ASN A 67 -5.73 21.19 -27.39
C ASN A 67 -6.71 20.33 -26.55
N ILE A 68 -7.25 19.24 -27.08
CA ILE A 68 -8.16 18.35 -26.34
C ILE A 68 -7.45 17.04 -25.99
N SER A 69 -7.30 16.77 -24.69
CA SER A 69 -6.77 15.51 -24.16
C SER A 69 -7.87 14.46 -23.95
N LYS A 70 -9.08 14.88 -23.59
CA LYS A 70 -10.24 14.01 -23.33
C LYS A 70 -11.55 14.61 -23.85
N PHE A 71 -12.46 13.77 -24.33
CA PHE A 71 -13.80 14.18 -24.78
C PHE A 71 -14.87 13.15 -24.43
N ASN A 72 -16.10 13.61 -24.21
CA ASN A 72 -17.28 12.76 -24.03
C ASN A 72 -18.43 13.19 -24.96
N PHE A 73 -18.86 12.29 -25.84
CA PHE A 73 -20.07 12.46 -26.64
C PHE A 73 -21.21 11.62 -26.06
N HIS A 74 -22.40 12.21 -25.94
CA HIS A 74 -23.60 11.52 -25.50
C HIS A 74 -24.70 11.59 -26.56
N THR A 75 -25.34 10.44 -26.85
CA THR A 75 -26.57 10.38 -27.66
C THR A 75 -27.76 10.18 -26.74
N TYR A 76 -28.86 10.86 -27.06
CA TYR A 76 -30.09 10.81 -26.28
C TYR A 76 -31.24 10.25 -27.11
N LYS A 77 -32.14 9.50 -26.47
CA LYS A 77 -33.44 9.09 -27.03
C LYS A 77 -34.54 9.55 -26.08
N LYS A 78 -35.61 10.12 -26.64
CA LYS A 78 -36.85 10.35 -25.92
C LYS A 78 -37.59 9.03 -25.75
N ILE A 79 -38.02 8.72 -24.53
CA ILE A 79 -38.90 7.57 -24.28
C ILE A 79 -40.34 8.11 -24.28
N ASP A 80 -41.16 7.60 -25.20
CA ASP A 80 -42.52 8.12 -25.41
C ASP A 80 -43.36 8.04 -24.13
N SER A 81 -44.22 9.03 -23.92
CA SER A 81 -45.03 9.29 -22.71
C SER A 81 -44.28 9.63 -21.41
N GLU A 82 -42.96 9.43 -21.28
CA GLU A 82 -42.20 9.83 -20.08
C GLU A 82 -41.76 11.31 -20.13
N GLY A 83 -41.69 11.90 -21.33
CA GLY A 83 -41.24 13.28 -21.54
C GLY A 83 -39.72 13.48 -21.46
N GLU A 84 -39.02 12.64 -20.71
CA GLU A 84 -37.57 12.71 -20.49
C GLU A 84 -36.73 12.21 -21.68
N LEU A 85 -35.53 12.82 -21.81
CA LEU A 85 -34.45 12.32 -22.66
C LEU A 85 -33.54 11.39 -21.84
N LYS A 86 -33.34 10.15 -22.29
CA LYS A 86 -32.40 9.21 -21.68
C LYS A 86 -31.17 9.05 -22.58
N ILE A 87 -29.98 8.94 -21.99
CA ILE A 87 -28.73 8.70 -22.74
C ILE A 87 -28.72 7.24 -23.25
N THR A 88 -28.63 7.06 -24.56
CA THR A 88 -28.61 5.73 -25.21
C THR A 88 -27.23 5.24 -25.59
N SER A 89 -26.26 6.14 -25.74
CA SER A 89 -24.87 5.78 -25.97
C SER A 89 -23.94 6.86 -25.45
N THR A 90 -22.76 6.46 -24.99
CA THR A 90 -21.64 7.37 -24.74
C THR A 90 -20.47 6.94 -25.63
N LEU A 91 -19.68 7.92 -26.06
CA LEU A 91 -18.36 7.71 -26.65
C LEU A 91 -17.38 8.59 -25.88
N GLN A 92 -16.60 7.95 -25.02
CA GLN A 92 -15.49 8.56 -24.32
C GLN A 92 -14.24 8.43 -25.20
N GLY A 93 -13.43 9.47 -25.28
CA GLY A 93 -12.19 9.47 -26.02
C GLY A 93 -11.07 10.16 -25.25
N SER A 94 -9.87 9.59 -25.31
CA SER A 94 -8.68 10.14 -24.66
C SER A 94 -7.47 10.01 -25.61
N LEU A 95 -6.57 11.00 -25.56
CA LEU A 95 -5.45 11.19 -26.48
C LEU A 95 -4.12 11.26 -25.69
N ALA A 96 -3.12 10.49 -26.14
CA ALA A 96 -1.77 10.50 -25.57
C ALA A 96 -0.90 11.66 -26.09
N GLY A 97 -1.30 12.24 -27.23
CA GLY A 97 -0.62 13.33 -27.93
C GLY A 97 -1.38 13.70 -29.21
N GLU A 98 -0.73 14.44 -30.11
CA GLU A 98 -1.38 14.99 -31.31
C GLU A 98 -1.84 13.94 -32.34
N ASP A 99 -1.39 12.68 -32.25
CA ASP A 99 -1.82 11.62 -33.17
C ASP A 99 -3.07 10.87 -32.67
N VAL A 100 -4.19 11.21 -33.29
CA VAL A 100 -5.51 10.58 -33.17
C VAL A 100 -5.48 9.06 -33.41
N SER A 101 -4.52 8.53 -34.17
CA SER A 101 -4.41 7.09 -34.42
C SER A 101 -4.20 6.28 -33.12
N SER A 102 -3.60 6.92 -32.11
CA SER A 102 -3.31 6.38 -30.77
C SER A 102 -4.43 6.57 -29.73
N ALA A 103 -5.56 7.19 -30.11
CA ALA A 103 -6.65 7.51 -29.19
C ALA A 103 -7.28 6.27 -28.54
N ALA A 104 -7.56 6.32 -27.24
CA ALA A 104 -8.41 5.35 -26.58
C ALA A 104 -9.87 5.80 -26.66
N LEU A 105 -10.67 5.05 -27.41
CA LEU A 105 -12.11 5.23 -27.59
C LEU A 105 -12.90 4.14 -26.85
N ILE A 106 -13.72 4.54 -25.88
CA ILE A 106 -14.61 3.64 -25.14
C ILE A 106 -16.04 3.97 -25.52
N GLY A 107 -16.73 3.00 -26.13
CA GLY A 107 -18.13 3.09 -26.46
C GLY A 107 -18.99 2.40 -25.41
N GLN A 108 -20.09 3.04 -25.01
CA GLN A 108 -21.11 2.45 -24.15
C GLN A 108 -22.46 2.55 -24.87
N ARG A 109 -23.27 1.50 -24.80
CA ARG A 109 -24.64 1.46 -25.32
C ARG A 109 -25.59 1.01 -24.22
N ILE A 110 -26.72 1.69 -24.14
CA ILE A 110 -27.74 1.49 -23.11
C ILE A 110 -29.09 1.30 -23.79
N GLU A 111 -29.72 0.18 -23.51
CA GLU A 111 -31.08 -0.12 -23.93
C GLU A 111 -32.02 0.03 -22.73
N TYR A 112 -33.21 0.58 -22.95
CA TYR A 112 -34.22 0.78 -21.91
C TYR A 112 -35.44 -0.11 -22.13
N PHE A 113 -36.24 -0.32 -21.09
CA PHE A 113 -37.58 -0.86 -21.24
C PHE A 113 -38.52 0.24 -21.79
N GLU A 114 -39.18 -0.03 -22.92
CA GLU A 114 -40.07 0.92 -23.60
C GLU A 114 -41.57 0.58 -23.42
N ASN A 115 -41.89 -0.69 -23.09
CA ASN A 115 -43.25 -1.15 -22.84
C ASN A 115 -43.86 -0.45 -21.61
N ASN A 116 -45.15 -0.09 -21.70
CA ASN A 116 -45.89 0.54 -20.61
C ASN A 116 -45.95 -0.37 -19.36
N GLY A 117 -45.47 0.14 -18.23
CA GLY A 117 -45.38 -0.56 -16.94
C GLY A 117 -44.27 0.02 -16.06
N PHE A 118 -44.13 -0.44 -14.81
CA PHE A 118 -43.18 0.13 -13.83
C PHE A 118 -41.69 0.02 -14.22
N ARG A 119 -41.38 -0.81 -15.22
CA ARG A 119 -40.03 -0.96 -15.78
C ARG A 119 -39.69 0.13 -16.81
N LYS A 120 -40.69 0.83 -17.37
CA LYS A 120 -40.49 1.82 -18.43
C LYS A 120 -39.44 2.87 -18.01
N GLY A 121 -38.59 3.26 -18.94
CA GLY A 121 -37.53 4.23 -18.68
C GLY A 121 -36.35 3.72 -17.84
N ARG A 122 -36.39 2.48 -17.33
CA ARG A 122 -35.25 1.83 -16.65
C ARG A 122 -34.37 1.09 -17.66
N VAL A 123 -33.08 1.00 -17.37
CA VAL A 123 -32.11 0.30 -18.24
C VAL A 123 -32.38 -1.19 -18.21
N LYS A 124 -32.41 -1.79 -19.39
CA LYS A 124 -32.61 -3.22 -19.68
C LYS A 124 -31.28 -3.93 -19.97
N LYS A 125 -30.38 -3.26 -20.71
CA LYS A 125 -29.04 -3.75 -21.07
C LYS A 125 -28.04 -2.62 -21.13
N LEU A 126 -26.82 -2.93 -20.74
CA LEU A 126 -25.62 -2.11 -20.86
C LEU A 126 -24.55 -2.94 -21.59
N THR A 127 -23.94 -2.36 -22.62
CA THR A 127 -22.79 -2.95 -23.32
C THR A 127 -21.70 -1.89 -23.39
N ARG A 128 -20.48 -2.24 -23.00
CA ARG A 128 -19.31 -1.37 -23.06
C ARG A 128 -18.20 -2.05 -23.86
N SER A 129 -17.49 -1.27 -24.68
CA SER A 129 -16.51 -1.79 -25.63
C SER A 129 -15.36 -0.81 -25.87
N THR A 130 -14.14 -1.34 -25.99
CA THR A 130 -13.02 -0.67 -26.67
C THR A 130 -13.34 -0.58 -28.17
N LEU A 131 -13.27 0.60 -28.77
CA LEU A 131 -13.54 0.81 -30.20
C LEU A 131 -12.27 1.10 -31.02
N GLY A 132 -12.22 0.61 -32.26
CA GLY A 132 -11.15 0.95 -33.20
C GLY A 132 -11.15 2.43 -33.61
N THR A 133 -9.99 3.08 -33.61
CA THR A 133 -9.85 4.51 -33.96
C THR A 133 -10.26 4.83 -35.40
N ARG A 134 -10.20 3.84 -36.31
CA ARG A 134 -10.41 4.02 -37.75
C ARG A 134 -11.83 3.75 -38.22
N ASP A 135 -12.51 2.76 -37.65
CA ASP A 135 -13.84 2.30 -38.08
C ASP A 135 -14.90 2.34 -36.96
N ARG A 136 -14.48 2.66 -35.72
CA ARG A 136 -15.31 2.75 -34.50
C ARG A 136 -16.08 1.47 -34.17
N ARG A 137 -15.60 0.30 -34.64
CA ARG A 137 -16.16 -1.00 -34.27
C ARG A 137 -15.55 -1.50 -32.95
N PRO A 138 -16.28 -2.27 -32.14
CA PRO A 138 -15.71 -2.97 -31.00
C PRO A 138 -14.54 -3.86 -31.42
N ILE A 139 -13.43 -3.73 -30.72
CA ILE A 139 -12.32 -4.68 -30.79
C ILE A 139 -12.48 -5.73 -29.68
N VAL A 140 -12.93 -5.30 -28.51
CA VAL A 140 -13.22 -6.14 -27.34
C VAL A 140 -14.31 -5.46 -26.51
N SER A 141 -15.14 -6.25 -25.83
CA SER A 141 -16.25 -5.77 -25.02
C SER A 141 -16.24 -6.38 -23.62
N ASP A 142 -16.70 -5.59 -22.66
CA ASP A 142 -17.00 -6.02 -21.30
C ASP A 142 -18.11 -7.10 -21.34
N PRO A 143 -18.23 -7.95 -20.29
CA PRO A 143 -19.39 -8.81 -20.11
C PRO A 143 -20.71 -8.04 -20.27
N LEU A 144 -21.63 -8.58 -21.07
CA LEU A 144 -22.95 -7.99 -21.32
C LEU A 144 -23.72 -7.91 -20.00
N ARG A 145 -23.95 -6.70 -19.50
CA ARG A 145 -24.77 -6.47 -18.31
C ARG A 145 -26.23 -6.32 -18.68
N SER A 146 -27.07 -7.21 -18.17
CA SER A 146 -28.52 -7.19 -18.32
C SER A 146 -29.19 -6.94 -16.97
N PHE A 147 -30.30 -6.21 -16.98
CA PHE A 147 -31.03 -5.83 -15.77
C PHE A 147 -32.48 -6.28 -15.83
N ASP A 148 -32.92 -6.93 -14.76
CA ASP A 148 -34.32 -7.24 -14.51
C ASP A 148 -34.82 -6.54 -13.25
N TYR A 149 -36.12 -6.24 -13.23
CA TYR A 149 -36.76 -5.53 -12.11
C TYR A 149 -38.01 -6.27 -11.65
N ALA A 150 -38.11 -6.56 -10.36
CA ALA A 150 -39.28 -7.19 -9.75
C ALA A 150 -39.85 -6.29 -8.65
N LEU A 151 -41.17 -6.09 -8.64
CA LEU A 151 -41.85 -5.55 -7.48
C LEU A 151 -42.17 -6.69 -6.49
N GLY A 152 -42.04 -6.41 -5.20
CA GLY A 152 -42.25 -7.37 -4.13
C GLY A 152 -42.60 -6.69 -2.81
N GLY A 153 -42.55 -7.45 -1.71
CA GLY A 153 -43.00 -6.99 -0.40
C GLY A 153 -44.52 -6.80 -0.31
N ALA A 154 -45.01 -6.43 0.87
CA ALA A 154 -46.44 -6.15 1.05
C ALA A 154 -46.85 -4.94 0.20
N ARG A 155 -47.88 -5.10 -0.65
CA ARG A 155 -48.38 -4.04 -1.55
C ARG A 155 -47.35 -3.47 -2.53
N ASN A 156 -46.38 -4.26 -3.01
CA ASN A 156 -45.35 -3.84 -3.97
C ASN A 156 -44.44 -2.69 -3.45
N THR A 157 -44.14 -2.71 -2.15
CA THR A 157 -43.30 -1.71 -1.46
C THR A 157 -41.80 -1.91 -1.63
N GLU A 158 -41.37 -3.01 -2.26
CA GLU A 158 -39.98 -3.33 -2.59
C GLU A 158 -39.78 -3.40 -4.10
N LEU A 159 -38.67 -2.85 -4.59
CA LEU A 159 -38.17 -3.00 -5.96
C LEU A 159 -36.83 -3.72 -5.90
N THR A 160 -36.77 -4.95 -6.41
CA THR A 160 -35.52 -5.68 -6.64
C THR A 160 -35.02 -5.43 -8.06
N THR A 161 -33.82 -4.88 -8.18
CA THR A 161 -33.01 -4.90 -9.41
C THR A 161 -32.07 -6.10 -9.35
N THR A 162 -32.16 -6.97 -10.35
CA THR A 162 -31.23 -8.08 -10.56
C THR A 162 -30.29 -7.71 -11.70
N THR A 163 -28.99 -7.79 -11.46
CA THR A 163 -27.94 -7.51 -12.44
C THR A 163 -27.26 -8.80 -12.84
N THR A 164 -27.32 -9.14 -14.12
CA THR A 164 -26.67 -10.32 -14.70
C THR A 164 -25.58 -9.86 -15.67
N ASP A 165 -24.32 -10.09 -15.32
CA ASP A 165 -23.20 -9.94 -16.26
C ASP A 165 -23.00 -11.29 -16.99
N THR A 166 -22.88 -11.27 -18.32
CA THR A 166 -22.66 -12.44 -19.16
C THR A 166 -21.41 -12.28 -20.03
N ASP A 167 -20.42 -13.17 -19.93
CA ASP A 167 -19.23 -13.10 -20.81
C ASP A 167 -19.50 -13.61 -22.24
N GLU A 168 -18.51 -13.42 -23.11
CA GLU A 168 -18.50 -13.93 -24.49
C GLU A 168 -18.64 -15.46 -24.63
N THR A 169 -18.39 -16.21 -23.55
CA THR A 169 -18.55 -17.67 -23.50
C THR A 169 -19.93 -18.10 -22.97
N GLY A 170 -20.79 -17.14 -22.61
CA GLY A 170 -22.12 -17.39 -22.05
C GLY A 170 -22.13 -17.70 -20.55
N LYS A 171 -21.00 -17.57 -19.83
CA LYS A 171 -20.96 -17.72 -18.37
C LYS A 171 -21.55 -16.47 -17.73
N THR A 172 -22.26 -16.66 -16.62
CA THR A 172 -22.99 -15.59 -15.94
C THR A 172 -22.56 -15.42 -14.48
N ARG A 173 -22.61 -14.18 -14.00
CA ARG A 173 -22.67 -13.87 -12.56
C ARG A 173 -23.88 -12.98 -12.31
N VAL A 174 -24.54 -13.20 -11.18
CA VAL A 174 -25.80 -12.52 -10.85
C VAL A 174 -25.68 -11.91 -9.46
N SER A 175 -25.97 -10.61 -9.36
CA SER A 175 -26.13 -9.90 -8.09
C SER A 175 -27.52 -9.25 -8.05
N SER A 176 -27.97 -8.79 -6.88
CA SER A 176 -29.23 -8.06 -6.78
C SER A 176 -29.26 -7.04 -5.65
N GLN A 177 -30.08 -6.01 -5.82
CA GLN A 177 -30.35 -4.96 -4.83
C GLN A 177 -31.86 -4.76 -4.72
N THR A 178 -32.39 -4.79 -3.51
CA THR A 178 -33.79 -4.48 -3.21
C THR A 178 -33.87 -3.15 -2.48
N GLN A 179 -34.64 -2.20 -3.02
CA GLN A 179 -34.88 -0.88 -2.44
C GLN A 179 -36.36 -0.69 -2.12
N SER A 180 -36.69 0.16 -1.14
CA SER A 180 -38.07 0.57 -0.88
C SER A 180 -38.60 1.43 -2.04
N THR A 181 -39.78 1.13 -2.58
CA THR A 181 -40.44 2.00 -3.58
C THR A 181 -41.01 3.28 -2.97
N LEU A 182 -41.18 3.33 -1.65
CA LEU A 182 -41.71 4.49 -0.92
C LEU A 182 -40.60 5.48 -0.53
N SER A 183 -39.44 4.99 -0.11
CA SER A 183 -38.35 5.82 0.41
C SER A 183 -37.03 5.67 -0.34
N GLY A 184 -36.92 4.80 -1.33
CA GLY A 184 -35.69 4.50 -2.10
C GLY A 184 -34.49 3.99 -1.29
N ARG A 185 -34.65 3.75 0.02
CA ARG A 185 -33.62 3.18 0.90
C ARG A 185 -33.33 1.75 0.45
N LEU A 186 -32.06 1.34 0.46
CA LEU A 186 -31.66 -0.05 0.22
C LEU A 186 -32.13 -0.92 1.38
N VAL A 187 -32.86 -1.99 1.10
CA VAL A 187 -33.40 -2.94 2.10
C VAL A 187 -32.55 -4.22 2.14
N ARG A 188 -32.08 -4.67 0.98
CA ARG A 188 -31.26 -5.89 0.82
C ARG A 188 -30.31 -5.75 -0.36
N GLN A 189 -29.13 -6.36 -0.25
CA GLN A 189 -28.23 -6.65 -1.37
C GLN A 189 -27.83 -8.13 -1.32
N VAL A 190 -27.58 -8.71 -2.50
CA VAL A 190 -26.99 -10.05 -2.67
C VAL A 190 -25.84 -9.93 -3.64
N ASP A 191 -24.64 -10.34 -3.21
CA ASP A 191 -23.42 -10.31 -4.03
C ASP A 191 -23.39 -11.44 -5.07
N ALA A 192 -22.36 -11.44 -5.92
CA ALA A 192 -22.17 -12.46 -6.96
C ALA A 192 -21.82 -13.86 -6.42
N ASP A 193 -21.45 -13.99 -5.14
CA ASP A 193 -21.15 -15.26 -4.48
C ASP A 193 -22.33 -15.84 -3.68
N GLY A 194 -23.40 -15.05 -3.49
CA GLY A 194 -24.64 -15.40 -2.79
C GLY A 194 -24.74 -14.82 -1.37
N ASN A 195 -23.82 -13.96 -0.96
CA ASN A 195 -23.86 -13.32 0.36
C ASN A 195 -24.92 -12.23 0.42
N ARG A 196 -25.76 -12.28 1.46
CA ARG A 196 -26.90 -11.39 1.64
C ARG A 196 -26.61 -10.36 2.72
N THR A 197 -26.74 -9.09 2.38
CA THR A 197 -26.68 -7.96 3.32
C THR A 197 -28.06 -7.34 3.43
N GLU A 198 -28.55 -7.08 4.64
CA GLU A 198 -29.89 -6.56 4.96
C GLU A 198 -29.81 -5.31 5.82
N PHE A 199 -30.72 -4.36 5.56
CA PHE A 199 -30.75 -3.05 6.20
C PHE A 199 -32.15 -2.81 6.80
N ALA A 200 -32.21 -2.36 8.05
CA ALA A 200 -33.46 -1.92 8.69
C ALA A 200 -33.33 -0.49 9.18
N TYR A 201 -34.42 0.28 9.11
CA TYR A 201 -34.47 1.70 9.44
C TYR A 201 -35.59 1.99 10.45
N ASN A 202 -35.45 3.07 11.22
CA ASN A 202 -36.52 3.58 12.07
C ASN A 202 -37.54 4.42 11.28
N SER A 203 -38.58 4.91 11.96
CA SER A 203 -39.61 5.79 11.37
C SER A 203 -39.06 7.11 10.82
N TYR A 204 -37.92 7.58 11.33
CA TYR A 204 -37.21 8.77 10.86
C TYR A 204 -36.23 8.47 9.70
N GLY A 205 -36.17 7.22 9.21
CA GLY A 205 -35.32 6.84 8.09
C GLY A 205 -33.85 6.62 8.42
N GLN A 206 -33.48 6.68 9.70
CA GLN A 206 -32.12 6.42 10.15
C GLN A 206 -31.88 4.90 10.25
N LEU A 207 -30.67 4.44 9.93
CA LEU A 207 -30.31 3.03 9.96
C LEU A 207 -30.36 2.50 11.41
N VAL A 208 -30.90 1.30 11.63
CA VAL A 208 -31.02 0.67 12.97
C VAL A 208 -30.28 -0.66 13.02
N THR A 209 -30.30 -1.44 11.94
CA THR A 209 -29.49 -2.66 11.83
C THR A 209 -28.90 -2.82 10.45
N LEU A 210 -27.65 -3.25 10.41
CA LEU A 210 -26.97 -3.78 9.24
C LEU A 210 -26.64 -5.25 9.52
N THR A 211 -27.35 -6.17 8.86
CA THR A 211 -27.09 -7.61 8.96
C THR A 211 -26.30 -8.06 7.74
N VAL A 212 -25.22 -8.78 7.96
CA VAL A 212 -24.29 -9.22 6.92
C VAL A 212 -24.21 -10.74 6.94
N CYS A 213 -24.10 -11.37 5.76
CA CYS A 213 -24.30 -12.81 5.58
C CYS A 213 -25.59 -13.30 6.21
N ALA A 214 -26.69 -12.54 6.01
CA ALA A 214 -28.01 -12.77 6.57
C ALA A 214 -28.63 -14.12 6.18
N GLN A 215 -28.11 -14.77 5.13
CA GLN A 215 -28.48 -16.12 4.70
C GLN A 215 -27.78 -17.24 5.48
N SER A 216 -26.65 -16.95 6.14
CA SER A 216 -25.84 -17.95 6.85
C SER A 216 -26.37 -18.15 8.28
N THR A 217 -26.34 -19.39 8.77
CA THR A 217 -26.56 -19.68 10.20
C THR A 217 -25.28 -19.52 11.02
N THR A 218 -24.11 -19.60 10.36
CA THR A 218 -22.79 -19.58 11.00
C THR A 218 -22.19 -18.18 10.98
N TYR A 219 -22.10 -17.57 9.80
CA TYR A 219 -21.35 -16.32 9.58
C TYR A 219 -22.20 -15.05 9.65
N ARG A 220 -23.46 -15.13 10.08
CA ARG A 220 -24.36 -13.97 10.17
C ARG A 220 -23.89 -12.97 11.23
N GLN A 221 -23.58 -11.75 10.79
CA GLN A 221 -23.13 -10.65 11.63
C GLN A 221 -24.18 -9.54 11.69
N VAL A 222 -24.32 -8.86 12.82
CA VAL A 222 -25.27 -7.75 12.98
C VAL A 222 -24.59 -6.56 13.66
N THR A 223 -24.45 -5.46 12.93
CA THR A 223 -24.14 -4.15 13.51
C THR A 223 -25.47 -3.43 13.81
N THR A 224 -25.60 -2.84 14.99
CA THR A 224 -26.80 -2.08 15.38
C THR A 224 -26.48 -0.61 15.61
N TYR A 225 -27.45 0.24 15.34
CA TYR A 225 -27.33 1.69 15.38
C TYR A 225 -28.48 2.26 16.23
N ALA A 226 -28.15 3.18 17.12
CA ALA A 226 -29.12 3.92 17.92
C ALA A 226 -28.74 5.40 17.96
N TYR A 227 -29.74 6.25 18.19
CA TYR A 227 -29.60 7.72 18.20
C TYR A 227 -30.12 8.24 19.54
N PRO A 228 -29.30 8.24 20.61
CA PRO A 228 -29.77 8.53 21.96
C PRO A 228 -30.25 9.97 22.16
N ALA A 229 -29.72 10.90 21.37
CA ALA A 229 -30.04 12.32 21.36
C ALA A 229 -29.68 12.92 19.99
N PRO A 230 -30.17 14.13 19.63
CA PRO A 230 -29.68 14.87 18.47
C PRO A 230 -28.14 15.00 18.50
N GLY A 231 -27.50 14.83 17.33
CA GLY A 231 -26.03 14.83 17.22
C GLY A 231 -25.33 13.63 17.85
N GLN A 232 -26.03 12.59 18.33
CA GLN A 232 -25.40 11.39 18.89
C GLN A 232 -25.70 10.13 18.09
N ILE A 233 -24.65 9.36 17.77
CA ILE A 233 -24.74 8.07 17.09
C ILE A 233 -24.07 7.01 17.95
N LYS A 234 -24.83 6.00 18.37
CA LYS A 234 -24.35 4.83 19.10
C LYS A 234 -24.32 3.63 18.16
N ILE A 235 -23.14 3.10 17.88
CA ILE A 235 -22.91 1.91 17.04
C ILE A 235 -22.54 0.74 17.95
N THR A 236 -23.19 -0.40 17.79
CA THR A 236 -22.80 -1.66 18.43
C THR A 236 -22.40 -2.67 17.36
N GLU A 237 -21.13 -3.04 17.34
CA GLU A 237 -20.54 -3.97 16.38
C GLU A 237 -20.86 -5.44 16.70
N PRO A 238 -20.69 -6.38 15.75
CA PRO A 238 -21.07 -7.79 15.92
C PRO A 238 -20.29 -8.55 17.00
N ASN A 239 -19.13 -8.02 17.43
CA ASN A 239 -18.35 -8.49 18.57
C ASN A 239 -18.90 -8.00 19.94
N GLY A 240 -19.99 -7.22 19.94
CA GLY A 240 -20.62 -6.61 21.12
C GLY A 240 -20.03 -5.27 21.55
N GLN A 241 -19.01 -4.76 20.84
CA GLN A 241 -18.39 -3.47 21.18
C GLN A 241 -19.29 -2.30 20.83
N THR A 242 -19.31 -1.30 21.70
CA THR A 242 -20.21 -0.14 21.56
C THR A 242 -19.43 1.17 21.51
N ARG A 243 -19.56 1.92 20.41
CA ARG A 243 -19.02 3.28 20.22
C ARG A 243 -20.15 4.30 20.26
N LEU A 244 -19.92 5.45 20.86
CA LEU A 244 -20.81 6.61 20.87
C LEU A 244 -20.04 7.81 20.31
N SER A 245 -20.42 8.27 19.12
CA SER A 245 -19.86 9.45 18.48
C SER A 245 -20.83 10.63 18.67
N GLN A 246 -20.29 11.81 18.98
CA GLN A 246 -21.04 13.04 19.24
C GLN A 246 -20.62 14.13 18.26
N TYR A 247 -21.60 14.86 17.73
CA TYR A 247 -21.45 15.87 16.69
C TYR A 247 -22.04 17.21 17.15
N ASP A 248 -21.49 18.31 16.64
CA ASP A 248 -22.03 19.66 16.86
C ASP A 248 -23.22 19.97 15.92
N GLY A 249 -23.77 21.19 16.04
CA GLY A 249 -24.85 21.67 15.17
C GLY A 249 -24.43 21.98 13.72
N GLN A 250 -23.21 21.64 13.31
CA GLN A 250 -22.69 21.72 11.95
C GLN A 250 -22.26 20.34 11.41
N ASP A 251 -22.71 19.25 12.05
CA ASP A 251 -22.36 17.86 11.75
C ASP A 251 -20.85 17.56 11.82
N GLN A 252 -20.13 18.27 12.69
CA GLN A 252 -18.69 18.10 12.94
C GLN A 252 -18.47 17.24 14.19
N LEU A 253 -17.56 16.27 14.12
CA LEU A 253 -17.32 15.32 15.20
C LEU A 253 -16.63 15.99 16.40
N VAL A 254 -17.30 16.10 17.55
CA VAL A 254 -16.74 16.73 18.76
C VAL A 254 -16.04 15.72 19.66
N SER A 255 -16.63 14.54 19.86
CA SER A 255 -16.07 13.52 20.75
C SER A 255 -16.51 12.12 20.37
N GLU A 256 -15.70 11.13 20.77
CA GLU A 256 -16.04 9.72 20.65
C GLU A 256 -15.75 8.99 21.95
N HIS A 257 -16.65 8.09 22.30
CA HIS A 257 -16.60 7.30 23.51
C HIS A 257 -16.79 5.82 23.19
N LEU A 258 -16.14 5.00 23.99
CA LEU A 258 -16.19 3.55 23.98
C LEU A 258 -16.91 3.10 25.25
N LEU A 259 -18.01 2.38 25.09
CA LEU A 259 -18.88 1.98 26.20
C LEU A 259 -18.60 0.52 26.58
N GLN A 260 -18.17 0.31 27.82
CA GLN A 260 -17.87 -1.00 28.40
C GLN A 260 -18.72 -1.21 29.65
N GLY A 261 -19.82 -1.95 29.53
CA GLY A 261 -20.80 -2.12 30.61
C GLY A 261 -21.38 -0.76 31.02
N SER A 262 -21.15 -0.36 32.28
CA SER A 262 -21.54 0.96 32.80
C SER A 262 -20.47 2.05 32.62
N GLN A 263 -19.26 1.72 32.14
CA GLN A 263 -18.18 2.68 31.95
C GLN A 263 -18.24 3.29 30.54
N SER A 264 -18.02 4.60 30.47
CA SER A 264 -17.78 5.33 29.23
C SER A 264 -16.36 5.88 29.26
N LYS A 265 -15.52 5.45 28.32
CA LYS A 265 -14.16 5.97 28.15
C LYS A 265 -14.10 6.79 26.88
N GLN A 266 -13.65 8.03 26.96
CA GLN A 266 -13.45 8.87 25.77
C GLN A 266 -12.27 8.29 24.97
N THR A 267 -12.38 8.21 23.66
CA THR A 267 -11.28 7.75 22.77
C THR A 267 -10.82 8.85 21.82
N LYS A 268 -11.69 9.83 21.53
CA LYS A 268 -11.37 10.99 20.68
C LYS A 268 -12.04 12.26 21.19
N ALA A 269 -11.39 13.39 20.98
CA ALA A 269 -11.97 14.73 21.01
C ALA A 269 -11.45 15.53 19.82
N VAL A 270 -12.28 16.40 19.27
CA VAL A 270 -11.86 17.40 18.29
C VAL A 270 -12.46 18.75 18.68
N THR A 271 -11.68 19.80 18.49
CA THR A 271 -12.09 21.19 18.73
C THR A 271 -11.94 21.98 17.45
N TYR A 272 -12.88 22.90 17.23
CA TYR A 272 -12.97 23.70 16.03
C TYR A 272 -12.91 25.19 16.36
N ASP A 273 -12.37 25.98 15.43
CA ASP A 273 -12.46 27.44 15.51
C ASP A 273 -13.84 27.97 15.06
N SER A 274 -14.02 29.30 15.11
CA SER A 274 -15.27 29.94 14.71
C SER A 274 -15.63 29.79 13.22
N LEU A 275 -14.72 29.31 12.38
CA LEU A 275 -14.93 29.01 10.96
C LEU A 275 -15.22 27.52 10.72
N GLY A 276 -15.23 26.69 11.77
CA GLY A 276 -15.44 25.24 11.68
C GLY A 276 -14.21 24.52 11.12
N ARG A 277 -13.00 25.02 11.41
CA ARG A 277 -11.72 24.41 11.04
C ARG A 277 -11.12 23.72 12.25
N GLU A 278 -10.46 22.59 12.05
CA GLU A 278 -9.97 21.75 13.14
C GLU A 278 -8.75 22.38 13.83
N LEU A 279 -8.97 22.92 15.03
CA LEU A 279 -7.91 23.57 15.82
C LEU A 279 -7.03 22.53 16.50
N ARG A 280 -7.66 21.55 17.17
CA ARG A 280 -6.95 20.52 17.92
C ARG A 280 -7.72 19.21 18.00
N ARG A 281 -7.00 18.12 17.77
CA ARG A 281 -7.42 16.73 17.98
C ARG A 281 -6.73 16.18 19.22
N SER A 282 -7.47 15.40 20.00
CA SER A 282 -6.92 14.61 21.10
C SER A 282 -7.41 13.17 20.97
N GLU A 283 -6.48 12.22 21.05
CA GLU A 283 -6.73 10.79 21.09
C GLU A 283 -6.40 10.27 22.49
N PHE A 284 -7.31 9.47 23.03
CA PHE A 284 -7.31 9.07 24.42
C PHE A 284 -7.12 7.56 24.52
N ASP A 285 -6.16 7.17 25.34
CA ASP A 285 -5.93 5.80 25.75
C ASP A 285 -5.81 5.73 27.27
N TYR A 286 -5.78 4.52 27.83
CA TYR A 286 -5.82 4.28 29.26
C TYR A 286 -4.84 3.18 29.63
N ASP A 287 -4.01 3.43 30.63
CA ASP A 287 -3.15 2.40 31.22
C ASP A 287 -3.98 1.35 32.00
N ALA A 288 -3.29 0.32 32.51
CA ALA A 288 -3.91 -0.77 33.26
C ALA A 288 -4.56 -0.34 34.60
N ALA A 289 -4.14 0.80 35.18
CA ALA A 289 -4.74 1.39 36.38
C ALA A 289 -5.92 2.34 36.05
N GLY A 290 -6.17 2.60 34.76
CA GLY A 290 -7.18 3.54 34.28
C GLY A 290 -6.69 4.99 34.17
N GLY A 291 -5.38 5.24 34.36
CA GLY A 291 -4.76 6.53 34.11
C GLY A 291 -4.85 6.91 32.63
N GLN A 292 -5.18 8.18 32.36
CA GLN A 292 -5.45 8.67 31.01
C GLN A 292 -4.16 9.09 30.30
N LEU A 293 -3.93 8.50 29.13
CA LEU A 293 -2.85 8.81 28.21
C LEU A 293 -3.45 9.62 27.06
N VAL A 294 -2.89 10.80 26.75
CA VAL A 294 -3.44 11.71 25.73
C VAL A 294 -2.37 12.05 24.71
N HIS A 295 -2.52 11.51 23.50
CA HIS A 295 -1.85 12.08 22.34
C HIS A 295 -2.71 13.22 21.81
N TRP A 296 -2.10 14.33 21.39
CA TRP A 296 -2.84 15.42 20.77
C TRP A 296 -2.01 16.09 19.69
N GLN A 297 -2.74 16.72 18.77
CA GLN A 297 -2.22 17.51 17.68
C GLN A 297 -2.99 18.81 17.59
N GLU A 298 -2.27 19.92 17.41
CA GLU A 298 -2.81 21.26 17.27
C GLU A 298 -2.34 21.85 15.93
N ALA A 299 -3.28 22.37 15.14
CA ALA A 299 -3.02 22.94 13.82
C ALA A 299 -3.01 24.48 13.89
N GLN A 300 -2.12 25.09 13.12
CA GLN A 300 -2.13 26.51 12.84
C GLN A 300 -2.47 26.74 11.37
N TYR A 301 -3.28 27.76 11.12
CA TYR A 301 -3.73 28.13 9.79
C TYR A 301 -3.08 29.44 9.35
N ASP A 302 -2.82 29.58 8.05
CA ASP A 302 -2.48 30.87 7.45
C ASP A 302 -3.74 31.67 7.02
N ASP A 303 -3.50 32.86 6.48
CA ASP A 303 -4.52 33.76 5.94
C ASP A 303 -5.20 33.20 4.66
N TRP A 304 -4.63 32.16 4.04
CA TRP A 304 -5.18 31.46 2.87
C TRP A 304 -6.07 30.27 3.25
N ASN A 305 -6.29 30.05 4.55
CA ASN A 305 -7.08 28.97 5.11
C ASN A 305 -6.38 27.58 5.09
N GLU A 306 -5.09 27.54 4.80
CA GLU A 306 -4.29 26.31 4.74
C GLU A 306 -3.56 26.03 6.06
N VAL A 307 -3.27 24.75 6.33
CA VAL A 307 -2.52 24.35 7.53
C VAL A 307 -1.03 24.63 7.34
N SER A 308 -0.56 25.69 7.99
CA SER A 308 0.80 26.24 7.87
C SER A 308 1.80 25.58 8.84
N SER A 309 1.36 25.18 10.03
CA SER A 309 2.14 24.35 10.96
C SER A 309 1.26 23.43 11.80
N GLN A 310 1.87 22.37 12.35
CA GLN A 310 1.22 21.47 13.29
C GLN A 310 2.16 21.14 14.45
N ARG A 311 1.63 21.09 15.67
CA ARG A 311 2.36 20.75 16.90
C ARG A 311 1.77 19.50 17.55
N TYR A 312 2.63 18.65 18.09
CA TYR A 312 2.25 17.38 18.72
C TYR A 312 2.50 17.39 20.23
N SER A 313 1.79 16.52 20.95
CA SER A 313 1.90 16.34 22.40
C SER A 313 3.27 15.88 22.91
N ASP A 314 4.08 15.30 22.02
CA ASP A 314 5.44 14.84 22.29
C ASP A 314 6.52 15.91 22.02
N GLY A 315 6.13 17.11 21.57
CA GLY A 315 7.05 18.23 21.30
C GLY A 315 7.40 18.42 19.81
N ARG A 316 7.14 17.43 18.95
CA ARG A 316 7.37 17.55 17.50
C ARG A 316 6.62 18.75 16.90
N GLN A 317 7.20 19.34 15.87
CA GLN A 317 6.57 20.36 15.03
C GLN A 317 6.85 20.09 13.56
N THR A 318 5.84 20.31 12.73
CA THR A 318 5.89 20.20 11.27
C THR A 318 5.37 21.48 10.64
N PHE A 319 5.90 21.83 9.48
CA PHE A 319 5.59 23.07 8.76
C PHE A 319 5.24 22.76 7.30
N ASN A 320 4.27 23.50 6.77
CA ASN A 320 3.73 23.33 5.43
C ASN A 320 3.23 24.68 4.91
N VAL A 321 4.17 25.55 4.52
CA VAL A 321 3.86 26.92 4.12
C VAL A 321 3.66 26.97 2.60
N TYR A 322 2.47 27.38 2.15
CA TYR A 322 2.15 27.58 0.74
C TYR A 322 2.08 29.07 0.42
N ASP A 323 2.83 29.49 -0.60
CA ASP A 323 2.74 30.82 -1.19
C ASP A 323 2.00 30.69 -2.55
N PRO A 324 0.71 31.07 -2.63
CA PRO A 324 -0.07 31.00 -3.86
C PRO A 324 0.32 32.08 -4.89
N ILE A 325 1.11 33.09 -4.52
CA ILE A 325 1.58 34.14 -5.43
C ILE A 325 2.88 33.68 -6.10
N ALA A 326 3.81 33.11 -5.33
CA ALA A 326 5.03 32.51 -5.86
C ALA A 326 4.80 31.14 -6.51
N LEU A 327 3.65 30.51 -6.27
CA LEU A 327 3.35 29.11 -6.60
C LEU A 327 4.41 28.17 -6.03
N THR A 328 4.70 28.32 -4.73
CA THR A 328 5.68 27.49 -4.02
C THR A 328 5.17 26.97 -2.69
N ARG A 329 5.61 25.77 -2.30
CA ARG A 329 5.32 25.15 -1.01
C ARG A 329 6.60 24.71 -0.33
N ALA A 330 6.82 25.18 0.89
CA ALA A 330 7.95 24.81 1.73
C ALA A 330 7.51 23.90 2.87
N GLN A 331 8.18 22.76 3.04
CA GLN A 331 7.85 21.75 4.05
C GLN A 331 9.10 21.33 4.83
N TRP A 332 8.99 21.24 6.15
CA TRP A 332 10.05 20.75 7.03
C TRP A 332 9.51 20.27 8.40
N THR A 333 10.35 19.56 9.15
CA THR A 333 10.13 19.10 10.53
C THR A 333 11.28 19.60 11.38
N GLY A 334 11.01 20.03 12.61
CA GLY A 334 12.00 20.60 13.53
C GLY A 334 11.53 21.94 14.06
N LYS A 335 12.38 22.97 13.99
CA LYS A 335 12.09 24.31 14.52
C LYS A 335 11.70 25.25 13.38
N ALA A 336 10.85 26.24 13.68
CA ALA A 336 10.41 27.25 12.69
C ALA A 336 11.57 28.07 12.07
N THR A 337 12.75 28.05 12.71
CA THR A 337 13.98 28.74 12.28
C THR A 337 14.92 27.87 11.44
N ASP A 338 14.62 26.57 11.28
CA ASP A 338 15.48 25.65 10.56
C ASP A 338 15.46 25.94 9.05
N LYS A 339 16.57 25.64 8.37
CA LYS A 339 16.77 25.97 6.94
C LYS A 339 16.64 24.77 6.01
N HIS A 340 16.71 23.54 6.55
CA HIS A 340 16.44 22.35 5.77
C HIS A 340 14.95 22.32 5.43
N ALA A 341 14.64 22.11 4.17
CA ALA A 341 13.26 22.06 3.69
C ALA A 341 13.19 21.38 2.33
N MET A 342 12.06 20.75 2.07
CA MET A 342 11.63 20.43 0.71
C MET A 342 10.83 21.62 0.17
N LEU A 343 11.23 22.13 -0.99
CA LEU A 343 10.60 23.26 -1.67
C LEU A 343 10.03 22.78 -3.02
N THR A 344 8.71 22.68 -3.10
CA THR A 344 7.97 22.38 -4.33
C THR A 344 7.59 23.69 -5.02
N SER A 345 7.90 23.82 -6.31
CA SER A 345 7.41 24.89 -7.18
C SER A 345 6.40 24.32 -8.17
N TYR A 346 5.31 25.04 -8.42
CA TYR A 346 4.24 24.63 -9.32
C TYR A 346 4.23 25.45 -10.61
N ASN A 347 3.60 24.91 -11.65
CA ASN A 347 3.19 25.64 -12.84
C ASN A 347 1.82 26.31 -12.59
N VAL A 348 1.39 27.17 -13.50
CA VAL A 348 0.09 27.88 -13.43
C VAL A 348 -1.11 26.91 -13.58
N ASP A 349 -0.87 25.68 -14.03
CA ASP A 349 -1.87 24.63 -14.20
C ASP A 349 -1.87 23.59 -13.05
N ASP A 350 -1.30 23.97 -11.90
CA ASP A 350 -1.09 23.20 -10.66
C ASP A 350 -0.19 21.96 -10.79
N THR A 351 0.43 21.72 -11.95
CA THR A 351 1.41 20.64 -12.10
C THR A 351 2.74 21.00 -11.43
N VAL A 352 3.47 20.01 -10.87
CA VAL A 352 4.73 20.24 -10.15
C VAL A 352 5.86 20.59 -11.13
N LYS A 353 6.32 21.84 -11.13
CA LYS A 353 7.41 22.27 -11.99
C LYS A 353 8.77 21.71 -11.55
N LYS A 354 9.05 21.81 -10.26
CA LYS A 354 10.35 21.52 -9.65
C LYS A 354 10.19 21.18 -8.17
N ILE A 355 11.01 20.28 -7.65
CA ILE A 355 11.22 20.09 -6.21
C ILE A 355 12.70 20.24 -5.92
N GLU A 356 13.02 20.98 -4.85
CA GLU A 356 14.37 21.20 -4.35
C GLU A 356 14.45 20.76 -2.89
N TRP A 357 15.48 19.99 -2.53
CA TRP A 357 15.77 19.67 -1.14
C TRP A 357 16.94 20.49 -0.65
N LYS A 358 16.77 21.12 0.51
CA LYS A 358 17.75 21.98 1.16
C LYS A 358 18.34 21.34 2.40
N ASP A 359 19.65 21.50 2.56
CA ASP A 359 20.39 21.07 3.75
C ASP A 359 20.23 22.04 4.93
N GLN A 360 20.96 21.78 6.01
CA GLN A 360 20.98 22.60 7.25
C GLN A 360 21.50 24.02 7.03
N ALA A 361 22.31 24.25 5.99
CA ALA A 361 22.76 25.59 5.62
C ALA A 361 21.73 26.34 4.75
N GLY A 362 20.72 25.63 4.22
CA GLY A 362 19.73 26.12 3.26
C GLY A 362 20.16 25.96 1.80
N LEU A 363 21.23 25.18 1.55
CA LEU A 363 21.77 24.95 0.21
C LEU A 363 21.03 23.79 -0.48
N VAL A 364 20.68 23.97 -1.75
CA VAL A 364 20.01 22.92 -2.54
C VAL A 364 21.01 21.84 -2.92
N TYR A 365 20.76 20.61 -2.49
CA TYR A 365 21.62 19.44 -2.79
C TYR A 365 21.01 18.48 -3.81
N GLN A 366 19.67 18.46 -3.90
CA GLN A 366 18.92 17.63 -4.84
C GLN A 366 17.85 18.46 -5.54
N THR A 367 17.66 18.21 -6.83
CA THR A 367 16.60 18.80 -7.65
C THR A 367 15.90 17.72 -8.46
N HIS A 368 14.56 17.69 -8.39
CA HIS A 368 13.71 16.98 -9.34
C HIS A 368 13.02 18.03 -10.22
N ALA A 369 13.11 17.89 -11.54
CA ALA A 369 12.46 18.78 -12.50
C ALA A 369 11.59 17.98 -13.46
N PHE A 370 10.35 18.43 -13.68
CA PHE A 370 9.34 17.67 -14.42
C PHE A 370 8.95 18.40 -15.71
N THR A 371 8.61 17.62 -16.73
CA THR A 371 7.90 18.12 -17.92
C THR A 371 6.69 17.23 -18.18
N TYR A 372 5.68 17.75 -18.86
CA TYR A 372 4.36 17.13 -18.96
C TYR A 372 3.89 16.92 -20.40
N THR A 373 3.02 15.92 -20.59
CA THR A 373 2.18 15.78 -21.80
C THR A 373 1.03 16.80 -21.77
N GLN A 374 0.34 16.99 -22.90
CA GLN A 374 -0.86 17.83 -22.97
C GLN A 374 -1.97 17.34 -22.02
N SER A 375 -2.01 16.03 -21.75
CA SER A 375 -2.97 15.38 -20.85
C SER A 375 -2.57 15.45 -19.37
N LYS A 376 -1.63 16.34 -19.01
CA LYS A 376 -1.00 16.43 -17.68
C LYS A 376 -0.55 15.05 -17.18
N GLN A 377 0.43 14.42 -17.86
CA GLN A 377 1.15 13.24 -17.36
C GLN A 377 2.66 13.53 -17.43
N VAL A 378 3.49 13.08 -16.47
CA VAL A 378 4.94 13.34 -16.53
C VAL A 378 5.49 12.71 -17.81
N LYS A 379 6.03 13.54 -18.69
CA LYS A 379 6.73 13.13 -19.91
C LYS A 379 8.21 12.85 -19.63
N GLN A 380 8.82 13.66 -18.76
CA GLN A 380 10.19 13.49 -18.32
C GLN A 380 10.37 13.97 -16.88
N LEU A 381 11.12 13.20 -16.09
CA LEU A 381 11.66 13.59 -14.79
C LEU A 381 13.18 13.62 -14.88
N LYS A 382 13.79 14.77 -14.61
CA LYS A 382 15.24 14.91 -14.40
C LYS A 382 15.54 15.04 -12.91
N ILE A 383 16.37 14.14 -12.40
CA ILE A 383 16.93 14.14 -11.05
C ILE A 383 18.40 14.59 -11.15
N ASP A 384 18.81 15.53 -10.30
CA ASP A 384 20.18 16.06 -10.18
C ASP A 384 20.56 16.00 -8.69
N ASN A 385 21.59 15.21 -8.33
CA ASN A 385 21.99 14.89 -6.94
C ASN A 385 23.53 14.87 -6.78
N GLU A 386 24.09 14.69 -5.57
CA GLU A 386 25.55 14.76 -5.37
C GLU A 386 26.34 13.80 -6.29
N PHE A 387 25.79 12.64 -6.63
CA PHE A 387 26.45 11.59 -7.43
C PHE A 387 26.39 11.80 -8.96
N GLY A 388 25.41 12.54 -9.46
CA GLY A 388 25.21 12.72 -10.90
C GLY A 388 23.82 13.24 -11.27
N PHE A 389 23.35 12.83 -12.45
CA PHE A 389 21.99 13.07 -12.90
C PHE A 389 21.38 11.81 -13.51
N THR A 390 20.08 11.67 -13.30
CA THR A 390 19.25 10.60 -13.85
C THR A 390 18.09 11.25 -14.61
N ILE A 391 17.90 10.88 -15.86
CA ILE A 391 16.77 11.30 -16.69
C ILE A 391 15.87 10.09 -16.91
N LEU A 392 14.59 10.28 -16.64
CA LEU A 392 13.52 9.30 -16.83
C LEU A 392 12.57 9.85 -17.89
N ASP A 393 12.48 9.20 -19.05
CA ASP A 393 11.53 9.54 -20.12
C ASP A 393 10.35 8.54 -20.12
N TYR A 394 9.13 9.04 -20.17
CA TYR A 394 7.91 8.23 -20.12
C TYR A 394 7.07 8.36 -21.38
N THR A 395 6.41 7.27 -21.77
CA THR A 395 5.40 7.28 -22.82
C THR A 395 4.12 6.61 -22.35
N TYR A 396 2.97 7.03 -22.88
CA TYR A 396 1.64 6.52 -22.51
C TYR A 396 0.84 6.17 -23.75
N ASP A 397 -0.12 5.25 -23.61
CA ASP A 397 -1.17 5.05 -24.62
C ASP A 397 -2.33 6.05 -24.43
N GLY A 398 -3.28 6.05 -25.36
CA GLY A 398 -4.43 6.95 -25.30
C GLY A 398 -5.31 6.78 -24.05
N ALA A 399 -5.23 5.64 -23.35
CA ALA A 399 -5.94 5.38 -22.10
C ALA A 399 -5.17 5.89 -20.87
N GLY A 400 -3.99 6.49 -21.07
CA GLY A 400 -3.11 6.99 -20.03
C GLY A 400 -2.23 5.92 -19.37
N ARG A 401 -2.17 4.70 -19.93
CA ARG A 401 -1.36 3.59 -19.38
C ARG A 401 0.10 3.75 -19.84
N LEU A 402 1.05 3.59 -18.92
CA LEU A 402 2.49 3.76 -19.18
C LEU A 402 3.00 2.69 -20.15
N LEU A 403 3.39 3.04 -21.36
CA LEU A 403 3.94 2.12 -22.36
C LEU A 403 5.44 1.87 -22.22
N SER A 404 6.21 2.89 -21.83
CA SER A 404 7.66 2.75 -21.62
C SER A 404 8.18 3.69 -20.57
N GLU A 405 9.24 3.27 -19.90
CA GLU A 405 10.05 4.07 -19.01
C GLU A 405 11.53 3.91 -19.40
N LYS A 406 12.18 4.98 -19.83
CA LYS A 406 13.58 4.97 -20.22
C LYS A 406 14.44 5.70 -19.19
N HIS A 407 15.48 5.02 -18.72
CA HIS A 407 16.44 5.49 -17.74
C HIS A 407 17.72 5.93 -18.45
N SER A 408 18.25 7.08 -18.07
CA SER A 408 19.58 7.53 -18.47
C SER A 408 20.30 8.12 -17.27
N GLU A 409 21.21 7.34 -16.69
CA GLU A 409 22.03 7.71 -15.54
C GLU A 409 23.42 8.16 -16.00
N LYS A 410 23.91 9.31 -15.52
CA LYS A 410 25.27 9.76 -15.81
C LYS A 410 25.90 10.47 -14.61
N GLY A 411 27.17 10.12 -14.33
CA GLY A 411 27.97 10.76 -13.30
C GLY A 411 28.48 12.13 -13.72
N ARG A 412 29.03 12.87 -12.74
CA ARG A 412 29.56 14.22 -12.97
C ARG A 412 30.95 14.21 -13.64
N GLY A 413 31.57 13.05 -13.87
CA GLY A 413 32.85 12.94 -14.55
C GLY A 413 32.77 13.24 -16.05
N LEU A 414 33.76 13.96 -16.58
CA LEU A 414 33.86 14.30 -18.01
C LEU A 414 33.87 13.06 -18.92
N LEU A 415 34.38 11.93 -18.43
CA LEU A 415 34.47 10.65 -19.14
C LEU A 415 33.34 9.67 -18.79
N ASP A 416 32.37 10.06 -17.95
CA ASP A 416 31.26 9.18 -17.58
C ASP A 416 30.28 9.06 -18.76
N PHE A 417 30.21 7.87 -19.35
CA PHE A 417 29.19 7.52 -20.35
C PHE A 417 27.86 7.24 -19.65
N PRO A 418 26.72 7.63 -20.25
CA PRO A 418 25.42 7.36 -19.66
C PRO A 418 25.11 5.86 -19.67
N PHE A 419 24.70 5.33 -18.52
CA PHE A 419 24.09 4.01 -18.42
C PHE A 419 22.61 4.13 -18.79
N VAL A 420 22.18 3.38 -19.82
CA VAL A 420 20.85 3.53 -20.43
C VAL A 420 20.15 2.19 -20.56
N TYR A 421 18.91 2.13 -20.06
CA TYR A 421 18.00 1.00 -20.20
C TYR A 421 16.56 1.49 -20.30
N THR A 422 15.62 0.62 -20.70
CA THR A 422 14.20 1.00 -20.87
C THR A 422 13.29 -0.15 -20.53
N TYR A 423 12.35 0.04 -19.60
CA TYR A 423 11.24 -0.89 -19.41
C TYR A 423 10.15 -0.62 -20.44
N HIS A 424 9.54 -1.67 -20.96
CA HIS A 424 8.40 -1.62 -21.88
C HIS A 424 7.25 -2.43 -21.30
N TYR A 425 6.03 -1.90 -21.46
CA TYR A 425 4.81 -2.44 -20.88
C TYR A 425 3.80 -2.68 -22.00
N THR A 426 3.46 -3.95 -22.20
CA THR A 426 2.39 -4.33 -23.12
C THR A 426 1.10 -4.55 -22.33
N TYR A 427 0.01 -3.96 -22.81
CA TYR A 427 -1.32 -4.10 -22.23
C TYR A 427 -2.26 -4.82 -23.21
N PRO A 428 -3.36 -5.41 -22.73
CA PRO A 428 -4.43 -5.84 -23.60
C PRO A 428 -5.07 -4.64 -24.32
N VAL A 429 -5.65 -4.92 -25.50
CA VAL A 429 -6.44 -3.94 -26.27
C VAL A 429 -7.72 -3.52 -25.53
N HIS A 430 -8.11 -4.25 -24.49
CA HIS A 430 -9.15 -3.86 -23.55
C HIS A 430 -8.65 -2.65 -22.72
N TRP A 431 -9.01 -1.43 -23.12
CA TRP A 431 -8.44 -0.20 -22.53
C TRP A 431 -8.87 0.04 -21.08
N LEU A 432 -9.95 -0.62 -20.64
CA LEU A 432 -10.37 -0.65 -19.23
C LEU A 432 -9.53 -1.61 -18.37
N LEU A 433 -8.78 -2.54 -18.97
CA LEU A 433 -7.81 -3.34 -18.23
C LEU A 433 -6.53 -2.54 -18.07
N GLN A 434 -6.33 -2.04 -16.85
CA GLN A 434 -5.23 -1.18 -16.44
C GLN A 434 -3.94 -1.95 -16.11
N GLU A 435 -3.89 -3.22 -16.53
CA GLU A 435 -2.92 -4.21 -16.10
C GLU A 435 -2.06 -4.64 -17.28
N ALA A 436 -0.74 -4.38 -17.18
CA ALA A 436 0.21 -4.85 -18.18
C ALA A 436 0.20 -6.39 -18.21
N THR A 437 0.06 -6.97 -19.40
CA THR A 437 0.12 -8.42 -19.66
C THR A 437 1.53 -8.90 -19.98
N GLN A 438 2.45 -8.01 -20.32
CA GLN A 438 3.87 -8.35 -20.50
C GLN A 438 4.75 -7.16 -20.14
N ILE A 439 5.90 -7.46 -19.54
CA ILE A 439 6.94 -6.50 -19.18
C ILE A 439 8.24 -6.96 -19.83
N GLU A 440 8.96 -6.01 -20.43
CA GLU A 440 10.28 -6.22 -21.00
C GLU A 440 11.26 -5.19 -20.47
N ILE A 441 12.55 -5.53 -20.47
CA ILE A 441 13.65 -4.57 -20.34
C ILE A 441 14.45 -4.53 -21.64
N GLU A 442 14.86 -3.35 -22.06
CA GLU A 442 15.75 -3.10 -23.18
C GLU A 442 17.07 -2.53 -22.67
N THR A 443 18.20 -3.11 -23.09
CA THR A 443 19.55 -2.60 -22.76
C THR A 443 20.51 -2.92 -23.91
N GLY A 444 21.30 -1.93 -24.35
CA GLY A 444 22.22 -2.10 -25.49
C GLY A 444 21.54 -2.53 -26.79
N GLY A 445 20.27 -2.16 -27.00
CA GLY A 445 19.46 -2.54 -28.17
C GLY A 445 18.92 -3.98 -28.14
N LYS A 446 19.06 -4.71 -27.02
CA LYS A 446 18.46 -6.04 -26.83
C LYS A 446 17.27 -5.94 -25.88
N ARG A 447 16.13 -6.52 -26.27
CA ARG A 447 14.95 -6.69 -25.41
C ARG A 447 14.92 -8.06 -24.76
N GLN A 448 14.44 -8.11 -23.53
CA GLN A 448 14.31 -9.32 -22.73
C GLN A 448 12.98 -9.30 -21.98
N ILE A 449 12.19 -10.38 -22.11
CA ILE A 449 10.91 -10.50 -21.39
C ILE A 449 11.19 -10.80 -19.92
N LEU A 450 10.66 -9.96 -19.05
CA LEU A 450 10.74 -10.09 -17.60
C LEU A 450 9.62 -11.00 -17.07
N GLY A 451 8.42 -10.83 -17.59
CA GLY A 451 7.28 -11.68 -17.27
C GLY A 451 6.10 -11.42 -18.19
N LYS A 452 5.19 -12.38 -18.22
CA LYS A 452 3.99 -12.38 -19.06
C LYS A 452 2.82 -12.97 -18.28
N ARG A 453 1.60 -12.51 -18.54
CA ARG A 453 0.38 -13.09 -17.99
C ARG A 453 -0.78 -13.04 -18.97
N SER A 454 -1.62 -14.07 -18.89
CA SER A 454 -2.88 -14.17 -19.62
C SER A 454 -4.03 -13.79 -18.69
N ILE A 455 -4.97 -12.99 -19.17
CA ILE A 455 -6.13 -12.49 -18.43
C ILE A 455 -7.38 -12.89 -19.20
N ASP A 456 -8.43 -13.35 -18.51
CA ASP A 456 -9.72 -13.69 -19.12
C ASP A 456 -10.71 -12.51 -19.17
N SER A 457 -11.89 -12.75 -19.76
CA SER A 457 -13.00 -11.80 -19.86
C SER A 457 -13.55 -11.27 -18.53
N TRP A 458 -13.18 -11.88 -17.39
CA TRP A 458 -13.54 -11.44 -16.05
C TRP A 458 -12.42 -10.66 -15.35
N GLY A 459 -11.31 -10.38 -16.04
CA GLY A 459 -10.14 -9.71 -15.48
C GLY A 459 -9.26 -10.62 -14.63
N ARG A 460 -9.44 -11.95 -14.68
CA ARG A 460 -8.71 -12.90 -13.83
C ARG A 460 -7.46 -13.42 -14.55
N VAL A 461 -6.33 -13.48 -13.84
CA VAL A 461 -5.11 -14.09 -14.38
C VAL A 461 -5.27 -15.60 -14.49
N THR A 462 -5.15 -16.16 -15.70
CA THR A 462 -5.26 -17.60 -16.00
C THR A 462 -3.92 -18.28 -16.19
N SER A 463 -2.87 -17.53 -16.53
CA SER A 463 -1.49 -18.00 -16.55
C SER A 463 -0.53 -16.85 -16.26
N LEU A 464 0.56 -17.15 -15.56
CA LEU A 464 1.59 -16.20 -15.15
C LEU A 464 2.98 -16.80 -15.35
N THR A 465 3.77 -16.22 -16.25
CA THR A 465 5.16 -16.55 -16.51
C THR A 465 6.07 -15.50 -15.86
N ARG A 466 6.97 -15.93 -14.97
CA ARG A 466 8.02 -15.10 -14.36
C ARG A 466 9.38 -15.69 -14.75
N GLY A 467 10.15 -15.00 -15.59
CA GLY A 467 11.34 -15.60 -16.20
C GLY A 467 10.99 -16.83 -17.05
N SER A 468 11.57 -18.00 -16.71
CA SER A 468 11.25 -19.29 -17.34
C SER A 468 10.17 -20.10 -16.59
N ASN A 469 9.74 -19.67 -15.40
CA ASN A 469 8.72 -20.33 -14.60
C ASN A 469 7.32 -19.95 -15.08
N THR A 470 6.40 -20.90 -15.24
CA THR A 470 4.99 -20.61 -15.59
C THR A 470 4.02 -21.32 -14.68
N GLU A 471 3.14 -20.55 -14.04
CA GLU A 471 1.96 -21.03 -13.31
C GLU A 471 0.70 -20.93 -14.17
N THR A 472 -0.30 -21.77 -13.89
CA THR A 472 -1.65 -21.65 -14.47
C THR A 472 -2.72 -21.78 -13.41
N PHE A 473 -3.80 -21.01 -13.56
CA PHE A 473 -4.88 -20.87 -12.59
C PHE A 473 -6.21 -21.28 -13.23
N THR A 474 -6.96 -22.18 -12.59
CA THR A 474 -8.30 -22.55 -13.04
C THR A 474 -9.36 -22.02 -12.07
N TYR A 475 -10.52 -21.61 -12.60
CA TYR A 475 -11.57 -20.94 -11.83
C TYR A 475 -12.90 -21.67 -12.01
N ASN A 476 -13.61 -21.88 -10.90
CA ASN A 476 -14.97 -22.44 -10.93
C ASN A 476 -15.97 -21.37 -11.40
N GLY A 477 -16.42 -21.48 -12.66
CA GLY A 477 -17.40 -20.56 -13.24
C GLY A 477 -16.89 -19.11 -13.27
N THR A 478 -17.66 -18.22 -12.63
CA THR A 478 -17.40 -16.77 -12.53
C THR A 478 -16.74 -16.33 -11.21
N SER A 479 -16.37 -17.31 -10.36
CA SER A 479 -15.57 -17.09 -9.15
C SER A 479 -14.35 -16.21 -9.43
N GLN A 480 -14.13 -15.17 -8.62
CA GLN A 480 -12.91 -14.36 -8.73
C GLN A 480 -11.67 -15.08 -8.18
N VAL A 481 -11.86 -16.24 -7.55
CA VAL A 481 -10.83 -17.01 -6.85
C VAL A 481 -10.57 -18.37 -7.51
N PRO A 482 -9.29 -18.78 -7.70
CA PRO A 482 -8.93 -19.97 -8.46
C PRO A 482 -9.24 -21.21 -7.63
N ALA A 483 -9.91 -22.18 -8.23
CA ALA A 483 -10.15 -23.47 -7.59
C ALA A 483 -8.88 -24.34 -7.56
N THR A 484 -7.99 -24.15 -8.55
CA THR A 484 -6.69 -24.81 -8.58
C THR A 484 -5.61 -23.90 -9.15
N THR A 485 -4.39 -24.13 -8.70
CA THR A 485 -3.17 -23.67 -9.36
C THR A 485 -2.33 -24.89 -9.78
N LEU A 486 -1.60 -24.75 -10.88
CA LEU A 486 -0.53 -25.64 -11.29
C LEU A 486 0.77 -24.84 -11.22
N THR A 487 1.68 -25.26 -10.35
CA THR A 487 3.00 -24.64 -10.16
C THR A 487 3.92 -24.84 -11.38
N ALA A 488 4.99 -24.06 -11.43
CA ALA A 488 6.05 -24.21 -12.44
C ALA A 488 6.80 -25.55 -12.40
N ASP A 489 6.82 -26.26 -11.26
CA ASP A 489 7.34 -27.64 -11.15
C ASP A 489 6.27 -28.73 -11.37
N GLY A 490 5.05 -28.36 -11.78
CA GLY A 490 3.99 -29.29 -12.20
C GLY A 490 3.14 -29.86 -11.06
N GLN A 491 3.27 -29.34 -9.84
CA GLN A 491 2.43 -29.70 -8.71
C GLN A 491 1.05 -29.03 -8.85
N ALA A 492 0.00 -29.83 -8.97
CA ALA A 492 -1.37 -29.34 -8.94
C ALA A 492 -1.86 -29.22 -7.49
N LEU A 493 -2.45 -28.06 -7.18
CA LEU A 493 -2.94 -27.68 -5.86
C LEU A 493 -4.39 -27.24 -5.94
N LYS A 494 -5.16 -27.55 -4.89
CA LYS A 494 -6.61 -27.30 -4.80
C LYS A 494 -6.89 -26.35 -3.65
N HIS A 495 -7.86 -25.46 -3.83
CA HIS A 495 -8.13 -24.36 -2.90
C HIS A 495 -9.63 -24.28 -2.57
N ASP A 496 -9.97 -24.38 -1.28
CA ASP A 496 -11.34 -24.26 -0.79
C ASP A 496 -11.53 -22.90 -0.10
N TYR A 497 -12.68 -22.26 -0.28
CA TYR A 497 -12.94 -20.90 0.20
C TYR A 497 -14.26 -20.76 0.98
N ILE A 498 -14.23 -19.91 2.01
CA ILE A 498 -15.39 -19.47 2.78
C ILE A 498 -15.97 -18.23 2.09
N LYS A 499 -17.00 -18.42 1.28
CA LYS A 499 -17.67 -17.35 0.53
C LYS A 499 -18.20 -16.27 1.46
N GLU A 500 -18.80 -16.67 2.57
CA GLU A 500 -19.38 -15.82 3.60
C GLU A 500 -18.37 -15.05 4.45
N LEU A 501 -17.08 -15.09 4.11
CA LEU A 501 -16.05 -14.22 4.69
C LEU A 501 -15.34 -13.39 3.59
N GLY A 502 -15.91 -13.29 2.39
CA GLY A 502 -15.28 -12.66 1.23
C GLY A 502 -14.28 -13.58 0.53
N ASN A 503 -14.66 -14.85 0.34
CA ASN A 503 -13.82 -15.93 -0.20
C ASN A 503 -12.50 -16.17 0.57
N ARG A 504 -12.49 -16.05 1.90
CA ARG A 504 -11.29 -16.40 2.71
C ARG A 504 -10.90 -17.86 2.49
N LEU A 505 -9.61 -18.16 2.52
CA LEU A 505 -9.10 -19.50 2.21
C LEU A 505 -9.38 -20.44 3.38
N ALA A 506 -10.20 -21.46 3.19
CA ALA A 506 -10.46 -22.50 4.18
C ALA A 506 -9.34 -23.55 4.19
N LYS A 507 -8.83 -23.92 3.01
CA LYS A 507 -7.91 -25.05 2.85
C LYS A 507 -7.09 -24.96 1.58
N THR A 508 -5.88 -25.50 1.59
CA THR A 508 -5.16 -25.88 0.38
C THR A 508 -4.58 -27.28 0.49
N SER A 509 -4.66 -28.06 -0.58
CA SER A 509 -4.12 -29.42 -0.64
C SER A 509 -3.42 -29.73 -1.95
N THR A 510 -2.56 -30.75 -1.95
CA THR A 510 -2.17 -31.46 -3.18
C THR A 510 -3.41 -32.02 -3.90
N ALA A 511 -3.26 -32.35 -5.18
CA ALA A 511 -4.35 -32.93 -5.99
C ALA A 511 -4.89 -34.27 -5.44
N ASP A 512 -4.04 -35.08 -4.82
CA ASP A 512 -4.36 -36.36 -4.13
C ASP A 512 -4.73 -36.17 -2.65
N ALA A 513 -4.67 -34.94 -2.14
CA ALA A 513 -4.88 -34.55 -0.74
C ALA A 513 -3.95 -35.20 0.31
N SER A 514 -2.83 -35.80 -0.11
CA SER A 514 -1.82 -36.37 0.79
C SER A 514 -1.16 -35.34 1.73
N ALA A 515 -1.05 -34.08 1.29
CA ALA A 515 -0.66 -32.96 2.13
C ALA A 515 -1.67 -31.81 2.01
N HIS A 516 -1.96 -31.14 3.13
CA HIS A 516 -2.86 -30.00 3.17
C HIS A 516 -2.57 -29.03 4.34
N THR A 517 -2.92 -27.76 4.13
CA THR A 517 -3.05 -26.72 5.16
C THR A 517 -4.52 -26.34 5.29
N SER A 518 -4.99 -26.04 6.50
CA SER A 518 -6.38 -25.65 6.77
C SER A 518 -6.45 -24.47 7.74
N PHE A 519 -7.49 -23.64 7.61
CA PHE A 519 -7.61 -22.34 8.25
C PHE A 519 -9.04 -22.08 8.74
N ALA A 520 -9.16 -21.55 9.95
CA ALA A 520 -10.40 -21.02 10.50
C ALA A 520 -10.15 -19.60 11.03
N TYR A 521 -11.20 -18.79 11.00
CA TYR A 521 -11.12 -17.34 11.17
C TYR A 521 -12.01 -16.95 12.35
N ALA A 522 -11.56 -16.00 13.16
CA ALA A 522 -12.42 -15.34 14.15
C ALA A 522 -13.56 -14.63 13.41
N TYR A 523 -14.77 -14.56 13.97
CA TYR A 523 -15.86 -13.75 13.42
C TYR A 523 -16.89 -13.36 14.49
N GLY A 524 -17.34 -12.11 14.49
CA GLY A 524 -18.31 -11.60 15.45
C GLY A 524 -17.85 -11.78 16.89
N THR A 525 -18.61 -12.54 17.69
CA THR A 525 -18.24 -12.92 19.06
C THR A 525 -17.28 -14.13 19.14
N GLN A 526 -17.03 -14.84 18.03
CA GLN A 526 -16.00 -15.89 18.00
C GLN A 526 -14.62 -15.25 17.85
N GLY A 527 -13.99 -14.92 18.96
CA GLY A 527 -12.64 -14.32 19.01
C GLY A 527 -11.48 -15.27 18.70
N VAL A 528 -11.71 -16.44 18.07
CA VAL A 528 -10.67 -17.46 17.88
C VAL A 528 -10.46 -17.78 16.40
N ALA A 529 -9.20 -17.81 15.97
CA ALA A 529 -8.78 -18.22 14.65
C ALA A 529 -7.66 -19.27 14.75
N THR A 530 -7.57 -20.17 13.78
CA THR A 530 -6.66 -21.33 13.84
C THR A 530 -6.08 -21.70 12.48
N ALA A 531 -4.92 -22.33 12.47
CA ALA A 531 -4.32 -22.92 11.28
C ALA A 531 -3.66 -24.27 11.58
N SER A 532 -3.70 -25.22 10.65
CA SER A 532 -3.15 -26.58 10.83
C SER A 532 -2.44 -27.14 9.58
N GLU A 533 -1.34 -27.88 9.77
CA GLU A 533 -0.61 -28.60 8.71
C GLU A 533 -0.07 -29.94 9.27
N GLY A 534 -0.91 -30.98 9.24
CA GLY A 534 -0.69 -32.20 10.01
C GLY A 534 -0.83 -31.92 11.51
N ASP A 535 0.09 -32.45 12.33
CA ASP A 535 0.11 -32.25 13.79
C ASP A 535 0.45 -30.81 14.24
N ARG A 536 0.97 -30.00 13.31
CA ARG A 536 1.40 -28.62 13.57
C ARG A 536 0.18 -27.71 13.57
N PHE A 537 0.04 -26.91 14.62
CA PHE A 537 -1.17 -26.12 14.84
C PHE A 537 -0.86 -24.74 15.42
N LEU A 538 -1.57 -23.72 14.93
CA LEU A 538 -1.59 -22.38 15.46
C LEU A 538 -3.02 -22.05 15.91
N GLN A 539 -3.14 -21.40 17.06
CA GLN A 539 -4.38 -20.81 17.52
C GLN A 539 -4.11 -19.38 18.00
N TYR A 540 -5.06 -18.51 17.76
CA TYR A 540 -4.99 -17.10 18.14
C TYR A 540 -6.30 -16.68 18.76
N ASP A 541 -6.25 -16.37 20.06
CA ASP A 541 -7.39 -15.87 20.82
C ASP A 541 -7.30 -14.34 20.85
N HIS A 542 -8.41 -13.67 20.53
CA HIS A 542 -8.54 -12.23 20.45
C HIS A 542 -9.38 -11.69 21.60
N ASP A 543 -9.04 -10.48 22.04
CA ASP A 543 -9.91 -9.69 22.90
C ASP A 543 -11.10 -9.13 22.11
N LEU A 544 -12.02 -8.44 22.81
CA LEU A 544 -13.18 -7.82 22.18
C LEU A 544 -12.80 -6.82 21.07
N TYR A 545 -11.62 -6.20 21.14
CA TYR A 545 -11.08 -5.25 20.17
C TYR A 545 -10.42 -5.94 18.97
N LEU A 546 -10.53 -7.27 18.88
CA LEU A 546 -10.09 -8.07 17.75
C LEU A 546 -8.56 -8.05 17.61
N ARG A 547 -7.87 -7.77 18.73
CA ARG A 547 -6.43 -7.83 18.92
C ARG A 547 -6.11 -9.12 19.63
N VAL A 548 -4.98 -9.74 19.33
CA VAL A 548 -4.62 -10.99 20.01
C VAL A 548 -4.28 -10.75 21.47
N SER A 549 -4.94 -11.54 22.32
CA SER A 549 -4.59 -11.74 23.72
C SER A 549 -3.71 -12.97 23.93
N ARG A 550 -3.72 -13.93 22.99
CA ARG A 550 -2.88 -15.13 23.04
C ARG A 550 -2.55 -15.69 21.65
N GLN A 551 -1.28 -16.00 21.42
CA GLN A 551 -0.84 -16.89 20.35
C GLN A 551 -0.43 -18.24 20.93
N ARG A 552 -1.02 -19.33 20.43
CA ARG A 552 -0.64 -20.70 20.74
C ARG A 552 0.06 -21.34 19.55
N VAL A 553 1.23 -21.94 19.78
CA VAL A 553 2.02 -22.66 18.76
C VAL A 553 2.23 -24.09 19.22
N GLN A 554 1.84 -25.06 18.39
CA GLN A 554 2.01 -26.50 18.63
C GLN A 554 2.87 -27.11 17.52
N THR A 555 3.96 -27.78 17.91
CA THR A 555 4.87 -28.50 16.99
C THR A 555 4.44 -29.94 16.74
N ALA A 556 3.92 -30.59 17.77
CA ALA A 556 3.42 -31.97 17.79
C ALA A 556 2.34 -32.11 18.89
N PRO A 557 1.53 -33.18 18.93
CA PRO A 557 0.45 -33.30 19.90
C PRO A 557 1.00 -33.29 21.33
N GLY A 558 0.50 -32.38 22.17
CA GLY A 558 1.00 -32.17 23.55
C GLY A 558 2.26 -31.30 23.66
N GLN A 559 2.97 -30.98 22.57
CA GLN A 559 4.08 -30.03 22.54
C GLN A 559 3.57 -28.66 22.06
N SER A 560 3.09 -27.85 23.01
CA SER A 560 2.59 -26.49 22.71
C SER A 560 3.16 -25.42 23.63
N LYS A 561 3.26 -24.20 23.10
CA LYS A 561 3.64 -22.98 23.80
C LYS A 561 2.58 -21.92 23.59
N ASP A 562 2.33 -21.14 24.65
CA ASP A 562 1.46 -19.98 24.62
C ASP A 562 2.32 -18.71 24.78
N LEU A 563 2.08 -17.70 23.95
CA LEU A 563 2.49 -16.32 24.14
C LEU A 563 1.24 -15.53 24.52
N LEU A 564 1.34 -14.63 25.50
CA LEU A 564 0.20 -13.86 26.01
C LEU A 564 0.45 -12.37 25.86
N TYR A 565 -0.60 -11.62 25.59
CA TYR A 565 -0.54 -10.18 25.38
C TYR A 565 -1.72 -9.49 26.07
N THR A 566 -1.49 -8.33 26.68
CA THR A 566 -2.58 -7.44 27.10
C THR A 566 -2.36 -6.06 26.52
N HIS A 567 -3.42 -5.47 25.99
CA HIS A 567 -3.40 -4.17 25.33
C HIS A 567 -4.30 -3.18 26.09
N SER A 568 -4.01 -1.89 25.93
CA SER A 568 -4.84 -0.78 26.41
C SER A 568 -6.17 -0.68 25.65
N LEU A 569 -6.88 0.46 25.67
CA LEU A 569 -8.06 0.64 24.79
C LEU A 569 -7.65 1.09 23.38
N GLY A 570 -6.71 2.04 23.31
CA GLY A 570 -6.02 2.49 22.10
C GLY A 570 -5.06 1.46 21.50
N ALA A 571 -5.04 0.23 22.03
CA ALA A 571 -4.31 -0.94 21.52
C ALA A 571 -2.78 -0.94 21.68
N ARG A 572 -2.24 0.01 22.45
CA ARG A 572 -0.87 0.00 22.97
C ARG A 572 -0.62 -1.26 23.82
N LEU A 573 0.51 -1.94 23.59
CA LEU A 573 0.90 -3.16 24.33
C LEU A 573 1.28 -2.80 25.77
N LEU A 574 0.61 -3.39 26.76
CA LEU A 574 0.86 -3.15 28.20
C LEU A 574 1.66 -4.27 28.85
N ASN A 575 1.52 -5.50 28.35
CA ASN A 575 2.15 -6.69 28.89
C ASN A 575 2.34 -7.71 27.76
N SER A 576 3.50 -8.36 27.70
CA SER A 576 3.71 -9.58 26.92
C SER A 576 4.31 -10.69 27.79
N THR A 577 3.95 -11.94 27.51
CA THR A 577 4.57 -13.13 28.09
C THR A 577 5.08 -14.02 26.97
N ASP A 578 6.37 -14.34 26.99
CA ASP A 578 7.02 -15.13 25.94
C ASP A 578 6.75 -16.64 26.08
N ALA A 579 7.17 -17.43 25.08
CA ALA A 579 7.00 -18.89 25.06
C ALA A 579 7.82 -19.64 26.14
N LEU A 580 8.68 -18.96 26.89
CA LEU A 580 9.40 -19.50 28.06
C LEU A 580 8.73 -19.09 29.39
N GLY A 581 7.68 -18.27 29.34
CA GLY A 581 6.94 -17.78 30.50
C GLY A 581 7.49 -16.50 31.13
N ASN A 582 8.48 -15.82 30.52
CA ASN A 582 8.95 -14.54 31.05
C ASN A 582 7.96 -13.44 30.68
N GLN A 583 7.52 -12.69 31.69
CA GLN A 583 6.56 -11.59 31.52
C GLN A 583 7.30 -10.24 31.47
N THR A 584 7.01 -9.41 30.47
CA THR A 584 7.49 -8.02 30.37
C THR A 584 6.32 -7.04 30.42
N LEU A 585 6.41 -6.07 31.32
CA LEU A 585 5.46 -4.96 31.48
C LEU A 585 5.99 -3.70 30.78
N PHE A 586 5.11 -2.99 30.07
CA PHE A 586 5.45 -1.77 29.33
C PHE A 586 4.74 -0.55 29.93
N PHE A 587 5.49 0.51 30.20
CA PHE A 587 5.01 1.72 30.88
C PHE A 587 5.17 2.96 30.01
N TYR A 588 4.19 3.85 30.08
CA TYR A 588 4.03 4.96 29.15
C TYR A 588 3.76 6.28 29.85
N SER A 589 4.29 7.37 29.30
CA SER A 589 4.06 8.73 29.77
C SER A 589 2.61 9.15 29.53
N SER A 590 2.17 10.25 30.16
CA SER A 590 0.87 10.87 29.86
C SER A 590 0.72 11.33 28.39
N THR A 591 1.82 11.50 27.66
CA THR A 591 1.87 11.79 26.21
C THR A 591 1.84 10.53 25.34
N GLY A 592 1.91 9.33 25.93
CA GLY A 592 1.82 8.04 25.26
C GLY A 592 3.15 7.43 24.79
N GLN A 593 4.29 8.04 25.11
CA GLN A 593 5.65 7.54 24.80
C GLN A 593 6.08 6.49 25.83
N ARG A 594 6.81 5.43 25.41
CA ARG A 594 7.22 4.35 26.33
C ARG A 594 8.43 4.79 27.14
N TYR A 595 8.29 4.98 28.45
CA TYR A 595 9.43 5.33 29.32
C TYR A 595 10.07 4.12 30.01
N ALA A 596 9.41 2.95 30.05
CA ALA A 596 10.01 1.74 30.58
C ALA A 596 9.47 0.43 29.97
N ALA A 597 10.31 -0.61 29.98
CA ALA A 597 9.99 -2.00 29.71
C ALA A 597 10.72 -2.88 30.74
N ASN A 598 9.97 -3.56 31.61
CA ASN A 598 10.51 -4.23 32.80
C ASN A 598 10.06 -5.70 32.87
N ASN A 599 10.99 -6.60 33.21
CA ASN A 599 10.68 -7.98 33.57
C ASN A 599 11.47 -8.43 34.81
N PHE A 600 11.37 -9.70 35.16
CA PHE A 600 12.03 -10.27 36.35
C PHE A 600 13.57 -10.18 36.32
N HIS A 601 14.19 -10.06 35.14
CA HIS A 601 15.65 -10.02 35.02
C HIS A 601 16.19 -8.62 34.70
N PHE A 602 15.47 -7.82 33.90
CA PHE A 602 15.95 -6.55 33.35
C PHE A 602 14.95 -5.41 33.49
N THR A 603 15.49 -4.20 33.49
CA THR A 603 14.76 -2.94 33.38
C THR A 603 15.36 -2.15 32.24
N THR A 604 14.56 -1.80 31.23
CA THR A 604 14.93 -0.81 30.22
C THR A 604 14.12 0.45 30.47
N SER A 605 14.79 1.59 30.64
CA SER A 605 14.16 2.91 30.71
C SER A 605 14.53 3.77 29.52
N HIS A 606 13.63 4.65 29.09
CA HIS A 606 13.80 5.54 27.94
C HIS A 606 13.51 6.99 28.33
N SER A 607 14.27 7.94 27.78
CA SER A 607 13.97 9.37 27.78
C SER A 607 13.88 9.93 26.36
N TYR A 608 13.16 11.04 26.23
CA TYR A 608 12.90 11.69 24.95
C TYR A 608 13.30 13.18 25.01
N ASP A 609 13.65 13.75 23.87
CA ASP A 609 14.03 15.18 23.76
C ASP A 609 12.83 16.13 23.54
N ASP A 610 13.11 17.43 23.34
CA ASP A 610 12.11 18.46 23.08
C ASP A 610 11.37 18.31 21.73
N GLN A 611 11.78 17.33 20.91
CA GLN A 611 11.15 16.94 19.64
C GLN A 611 10.64 15.49 19.70
N GLY A 612 10.47 14.90 20.89
CA GLY A 612 9.86 13.58 21.08
C GLY A 612 10.68 12.40 20.56
N ARG A 613 11.94 12.61 20.15
CA ARG A 613 12.87 11.58 19.67
C ARG A 613 13.57 10.92 20.86
N PHE A 614 14.10 9.70 20.69
CA PHE A 614 14.90 9.07 21.76
C PHE A 614 16.12 9.95 22.10
N ASN A 615 16.34 10.18 23.38
CA ASN A 615 17.48 10.95 23.89
C ASN A 615 18.47 10.04 24.62
N GLU A 616 17.97 9.18 25.50
CA GLU A 616 18.79 8.24 26.29
C GLU A 616 17.99 6.99 26.65
N GLU A 617 18.67 5.84 26.65
CA GLU A 617 18.17 4.57 27.17
C GLU A 617 19.12 4.01 28.22
N THR A 618 18.57 3.40 29.28
CA THR A 618 19.35 2.64 30.26
C THR A 618 18.79 1.22 30.35
N ILE A 619 19.63 0.23 30.06
CA ILE A 619 19.31 -1.20 30.13
C ILE A 619 20.07 -1.77 31.33
N ALA A 620 19.37 -2.15 32.39
CA ALA A 620 19.95 -2.57 33.65
C ALA A 620 19.57 -4.00 34.05
N GLY A 621 20.58 -4.80 34.41
CA GLY A 621 20.44 -6.19 34.86
C GLY A 621 21.66 -7.05 34.48
N PRO A 622 21.60 -8.39 34.63
CA PRO A 622 20.49 -9.13 35.22
C PRO A 622 20.47 -8.98 36.75
N TYR A 623 19.30 -8.74 37.34
CA TYR A 623 19.17 -8.60 38.80
C TYR A 623 19.09 -9.94 39.55
N ASN A 624 18.52 -10.96 38.91
CA ASN A 624 18.13 -12.23 39.54
C ASN A 624 18.79 -13.44 38.87
N LEU A 625 20.05 -13.33 38.43
CA LEU A 625 20.83 -14.42 37.83
C LEU A 625 22.23 -14.52 38.45
N ALA A 626 22.57 -15.68 39.00
CA ALA A 626 23.93 -15.97 39.46
C ALA A 626 24.85 -16.29 38.27
N PRO A 627 26.16 -15.94 38.34
CA PRO A 627 26.86 -15.19 39.38
C PRO A 627 26.99 -13.68 39.06
N ALA A 628 26.13 -13.12 38.22
CA ALA A 628 26.33 -11.80 37.63
C ALA A 628 26.06 -10.66 38.64
N SER A 629 26.98 -9.70 38.72
CA SER A 629 26.65 -8.36 39.21
C SER A 629 25.86 -7.63 38.13
N PRO A 630 24.79 -6.89 38.46
CA PRO A 630 23.99 -6.19 37.46
C PRO A 630 24.83 -5.13 36.73
N VAL A 631 24.73 -5.13 35.41
CA VAL A 631 25.33 -4.15 34.51
C VAL A 631 24.26 -3.11 34.15
N ALA A 632 24.62 -1.83 34.16
CA ALA A 632 23.79 -0.75 33.62
C ALA A 632 24.43 -0.23 32.33
N PHE A 633 23.80 -0.56 31.21
CA PHE A 633 24.20 -0.15 29.87
C PHE A 633 23.43 1.12 29.49
N ASN A 634 24.13 2.24 29.33
CA ASN A 634 23.53 3.50 28.91
C ASN A 634 23.80 3.73 27.42
N VAL A 635 22.78 4.17 26.69
CA VAL A 635 22.84 4.53 25.28
C VAL A 635 22.34 5.95 25.14
N LYS A 636 23.19 6.87 24.68
CA LYS A 636 22.82 8.27 24.44
C LYS A 636 22.83 8.59 22.96
N TYR A 637 21.77 9.24 22.49
CA TYR A 637 21.58 9.61 21.10
C TYR A 637 21.99 11.07 20.85
N THR A 638 22.38 11.41 19.62
CA THR A 638 22.57 12.81 19.19
C THR A 638 22.06 12.99 17.77
N HIS A 639 21.10 13.88 17.61
CA HIS A 639 20.48 14.19 16.32
C HIS A 639 20.97 15.52 15.76
N ASP A 640 20.99 15.66 14.44
CA ASP A 640 21.19 16.94 13.78
C ASP A 640 19.87 17.74 13.63
N SER A 641 19.93 18.92 13.01
CA SER A 641 18.72 19.72 12.74
C SER A 641 17.79 19.04 11.74
N GLN A 642 18.34 18.27 10.81
CA GLN A 642 17.65 17.31 9.94
C GLN A 642 17.13 16.06 10.69
N GLN A 643 17.08 16.04 12.02
CA GLN A 643 16.49 14.96 12.80
C GLN A 643 17.17 13.58 12.68
N ARG A 644 18.33 13.46 12.02
CA ARG A 644 19.03 12.18 11.79
C ARG A 644 19.98 11.85 12.94
N GLU A 645 20.11 10.57 13.29
CA GLU A 645 21.05 10.12 14.34
C GLU A 645 22.52 10.26 13.87
N THR A 646 23.17 11.35 14.27
CA THR A 646 24.61 11.55 14.03
C THR A 646 25.50 10.78 14.99
N ARG A 647 25.02 10.44 16.20
CA ARG A 647 25.80 9.70 17.20
C ARG A 647 24.96 8.78 18.09
N ARG A 648 25.58 7.68 18.49
CA ARG A 648 25.08 6.74 19.51
C ARG A 648 26.23 6.41 20.47
N HIS A 649 26.14 6.83 21.73
CA HIS A 649 27.19 6.67 22.74
C HIS A 649 26.81 5.59 23.75
N PHE A 650 27.56 4.50 23.74
CA PHE A 650 27.36 3.31 24.56
C PHE A 650 28.31 3.33 25.78
N THR A 651 27.75 3.34 26.99
CA THR A 651 28.54 3.47 28.23
C THR A 651 28.14 2.46 29.30
N VAL A 652 29.13 1.76 29.85
CA VAL A 652 29.07 1.04 31.14
C VAL A 652 30.21 1.55 32.01
N THR A 653 29.89 2.09 33.19
CA THR A 653 30.84 2.75 34.09
C THR A 653 32.08 1.88 34.35
N GLY A 654 33.25 2.34 33.91
CA GLY A 654 34.53 1.66 34.09
C GLY A 654 34.73 0.35 33.30
N LYS A 655 33.86 0.07 32.30
CA LYS A 655 33.92 -1.17 31.49
C LYS A 655 33.78 -0.93 29.99
N VAL A 656 32.82 -0.13 29.56
CA VAL A 656 32.54 0.15 28.14
C VAL A 656 32.39 1.65 27.94
N ASP A 657 33.06 2.17 26.92
CA ASP A 657 32.95 3.55 26.45
C ASP A 657 33.16 3.53 24.93
N LEU A 658 32.07 3.43 24.18
CA LEU A 658 32.07 3.24 22.73
C LEU A 658 31.16 4.27 22.06
N LEU A 659 31.73 5.12 21.20
CA LEU A 659 31.00 6.13 20.45
C LEU A 659 30.86 5.69 18.98
N LEU A 660 29.61 5.51 18.54
CA LEU A 660 29.26 5.42 17.14
C LEU A 660 29.04 6.84 16.60
N GLU A 661 29.70 7.21 15.50
CA GLU A 661 29.45 8.46 14.78
C GLU A 661 29.08 8.18 13.32
N ASN A 662 27.91 8.66 12.91
CA ASN A 662 27.39 8.58 11.55
C ASN A 662 27.61 9.93 10.84
N THR A 663 27.89 9.86 9.55
CA THR A 663 27.88 11.00 8.63
C THR A 663 27.07 10.63 7.41
N TYR A 664 26.35 11.59 6.85
CA TYR A 664 25.45 11.38 5.72
C TYR A 664 25.91 12.19 4.51
N TYR A 665 25.48 11.75 3.34
CA TYR A 665 25.35 12.60 2.18
C TYR A 665 24.16 13.55 2.39
N ALA A 666 24.06 14.60 1.58
CA ALA A 666 23.01 15.60 1.78
C ALA A 666 21.59 15.02 1.59
N ASP A 667 21.46 13.95 0.80
CA ASP A 667 20.23 13.19 0.53
C ASP A 667 19.87 12.13 1.58
N ASP A 668 20.61 12.05 2.70
CA ASP A 668 20.41 11.12 3.83
C ASP A 668 21.00 9.72 3.65
N LYS A 669 21.70 9.45 2.54
CA LYS A 669 22.50 8.23 2.35
C LYS A 669 23.64 8.19 3.37
N LEU A 670 23.86 7.04 4.02
CA LEU A 670 25.00 6.87 4.92
C LEU A 670 26.32 7.04 4.15
N LYS A 671 27.14 8.01 4.56
CA LYS A 671 28.42 8.37 3.92
C LYS A 671 29.61 7.70 4.59
N SER A 672 29.65 7.77 5.91
CA SER A 672 30.56 6.96 6.70
C SER A 672 30.05 6.77 8.13
N VAL A 673 30.46 5.66 8.74
CA VAL A 673 30.21 5.34 10.15
C VAL A 673 31.54 4.97 10.82
N GLN A 674 31.77 5.48 12.03
CA GLN A 674 32.99 5.22 12.81
C GLN A 674 32.63 4.71 14.21
N LEU A 675 33.32 3.66 14.67
CA LEU A 675 33.31 3.22 16.06
C LEU A 675 34.57 3.73 16.75
N LYS A 676 34.41 4.46 17.86
CA LYS A 676 35.48 5.10 18.61
C LYS A 676 35.50 4.68 20.07
N GLN A 677 36.70 4.70 20.66
CA GLN A 677 36.92 4.65 22.10
C GLN A 677 37.84 5.82 22.46
N GLY A 678 37.31 6.83 23.15
CA GLY A 678 37.95 8.14 23.27
C GLY A 678 38.27 8.74 21.88
N ALA A 679 39.53 9.15 21.67
CA ALA A 679 39.98 9.69 20.39
C ALA A 679 40.33 8.61 19.34
N THR A 680 40.40 7.33 19.72
CA THR A 680 40.84 6.24 18.84
C THR A 680 39.69 5.69 18.02
N VAL A 681 39.81 5.67 16.69
CA VAL A 681 38.90 4.93 15.81
C VAL A 681 39.25 3.44 15.88
N LEU A 682 38.35 2.64 16.45
CA LEU A 682 38.49 1.18 16.51
C LEU A 682 38.16 0.53 15.15
N GLY A 683 37.22 1.11 14.41
CA GLY A 683 36.86 0.68 13.06
C GLY A 683 35.97 1.69 12.36
N SER A 684 35.88 1.61 11.04
CA SER A 684 34.99 2.46 10.25
C SER A 684 34.53 1.80 8.96
N ARG A 685 33.42 2.29 8.41
CA ARG A 685 32.95 1.99 7.06
C ARG A 685 32.73 3.31 6.31
N SER A 686 33.21 3.41 5.08
CA SER A 686 33.02 4.57 4.19
C SER A 686 32.41 4.14 2.87
N LEU A 687 31.38 4.84 2.43
CA LEU A 687 30.45 4.40 1.39
C LEU A 687 30.42 5.42 0.25
N THR A 688 30.25 4.92 -0.98
CA THR A 688 30.09 5.77 -2.18
C THR A 688 29.01 5.18 -3.07
N TYR A 689 28.26 6.04 -3.77
CA TYR A 689 27.14 5.63 -4.61
C TYR A 689 27.34 6.03 -6.08
N ASN A 690 26.51 5.49 -6.97
CA ASN A 690 26.43 5.89 -8.37
C ASN A 690 25.22 6.83 -8.62
N PRO A 691 25.03 7.40 -9.82
CA PRO A 691 23.97 8.37 -10.10
C PRO A 691 22.55 7.85 -9.84
N GLY A 692 22.26 6.60 -10.20
CA GLY A 692 21.03 5.88 -9.83
C GLY A 692 21.01 5.37 -8.40
N CYS A 693 21.79 5.97 -7.49
CA CYS A 693 21.79 5.73 -6.06
C CYS A 693 22.18 4.32 -5.58
N ARG A 694 22.74 3.46 -6.46
CA ARG A 694 23.26 2.13 -6.13
C ARG A 694 24.61 2.21 -5.40
N LEU A 695 24.91 1.27 -4.50
CA LEU A 695 26.17 1.21 -3.75
C LEU A 695 27.35 0.92 -4.68
N LYS A 696 28.22 1.90 -4.90
CA LYS A 696 29.41 1.77 -5.77
C LYS A 696 30.60 1.12 -5.06
N SER A 697 30.84 1.47 -3.80
CA SER A 697 31.90 0.86 -2.99
C SER A 697 31.67 1.02 -1.49
N CYS A 698 32.22 0.08 -0.72
CA CYS A 698 32.32 0.12 0.74
C CYS A 698 33.78 -0.14 1.13
N THR A 699 34.38 0.77 1.90
CA THR A 699 35.76 0.68 2.43
C THR A 699 35.69 0.46 3.93
N THR A 700 36.41 -0.52 4.46
CA THR A 700 36.33 -0.97 5.86
C THR A 700 37.69 -0.94 6.56
N THR A 701 37.72 -0.52 7.83
CA THR A 701 38.97 -0.45 8.63
C THR A 701 38.78 -1.00 10.05
N GLY A 702 39.90 -1.39 10.66
CA GLY A 702 39.96 -1.84 12.06
C GLY A 702 39.07 -3.05 12.35
N VAL A 703 38.37 -3.02 13.50
CA VAL A 703 37.53 -4.13 14.02
C VAL A 703 36.31 -4.47 13.15
N TRP A 704 36.06 -3.71 12.08
CA TRP A 704 34.97 -3.93 11.13
C TRP A 704 35.43 -4.37 9.74
N ARG A 705 36.69 -4.75 9.55
CA ARG A 705 37.15 -5.44 8.33
C ARG A 705 36.53 -6.84 8.29
N PRO A 706 35.68 -7.17 7.29
CA PRO A 706 35.18 -8.53 7.09
C PRO A 706 36.33 -9.47 6.69
N LYS A 707 36.11 -10.78 6.62
CA LYS A 707 37.18 -11.74 6.29
C LYS A 707 37.00 -12.34 4.90
N THR A 708 38.11 -12.67 4.22
CA THR A 708 38.10 -13.61 3.09
C THR A 708 37.86 -15.04 3.59
N PRO A 709 37.51 -16.01 2.71
CA PRO A 709 37.42 -17.43 3.10
C PRO A 709 38.73 -18.01 3.65
N SER A 710 39.88 -17.36 3.36
CA SER A 710 41.20 -17.67 3.92
C SER A 710 41.55 -16.82 5.17
N ASN A 711 40.55 -16.26 5.84
CA ASN A 711 40.64 -15.45 7.06
C ASN A 711 41.55 -14.20 6.98
N LYS A 712 41.63 -13.54 5.82
CA LYS A 712 42.33 -12.26 5.65
C LYS A 712 41.36 -11.10 5.75
N ASP A 713 41.79 -9.98 6.34
CA ASP A 713 40.95 -8.78 6.45
C ASP A 713 40.65 -8.15 5.08
N ILE A 714 39.38 -7.85 4.82
CA ILE A 714 38.90 -7.12 3.66
C ILE A 714 38.95 -5.61 3.95
N ASP A 715 39.61 -4.88 3.04
CA ASP A 715 39.76 -3.43 3.08
C ASP A 715 38.68 -2.70 2.30
N LYS A 716 38.22 -3.28 1.18
CA LYS A 716 37.28 -2.63 0.27
C LYS A 716 36.56 -3.64 -0.61
N GLN A 717 35.28 -3.37 -0.87
CA GLN A 717 34.50 -3.99 -1.94
C GLN A 717 34.01 -2.91 -2.92
N GLU A 718 34.07 -3.20 -4.22
CA GLU A 718 33.60 -2.32 -5.30
C GLU A 718 32.67 -3.10 -6.22
N PHE A 719 31.49 -2.54 -6.52
CA PHE A 719 30.40 -3.24 -7.20
C PHE A 719 30.09 -2.64 -8.57
N THR A 720 29.71 -3.48 -9.52
CA THR A 720 29.08 -3.06 -10.78
C THR A 720 27.76 -3.78 -10.97
N TYR A 721 26.83 -3.15 -11.69
CA TYR A 721 25.44 -3.62 -11.83
C TYR A 721 25.00 -3.67 -13.28
N ASP A 722 24.07 -4.57 -13.59
CA ASP A 722 23.28 -4.51 -14.83
C ASP A 722 22.02 -3.63 -14.67
N ALA A 723 21.14 -3.67 -15.67
CA ALA A 723 19.90 -2.88 -15.73
C ALA A 723 18.75 -3.48 -14.90
N LEU A 724 18.91 -4.69 -14.37
CA LEU A 724 17.99 -5.31 -13.41
C LEU A 724 18.48 -5.19 -11.97
N GLY A 725 19.58 -4.47 -11.73
CA GLY A 725 20.19 -4.35 -10.39
C GLY A 725 20.99 -5.58 -9.97
N ASN A 726 21.27 -6.51 -10.87
CA ASN A 726 22.15 -7.65 -10.55
C ASN A 726 23.60 -7.18 -10.40
N VAL A 727 24.29 -7.61 -9.34
CA VAL A 727 25.75 -7.43 -9.22
C VAL A 727 26.45 -8.23 -10.32
N LEU A 728 27.18 -7.56 -11.21
CA LEU A 728 27.97 -8.18 -12.28
C LEU A 728 29.39 -8.51 -11.83
N THR A 729 30.01 -7.61 -11.07
CA THR A 729 31.32 -7.84 -10.45
C THR A 729 31.37 -7.30 -9.03
N CYS A 730 32.13 -8.00 -8.18
CA CYS A 730 32.58 -7.52 -6.87
C CYS A 730 34.10 -7.61 -6.82
N VAL A 731 34.78 -6.47 -6.73
CA VAL A 731 36.24 -6.41 -6.54
C VAL A 731 36.53 -6.26 -5.05
N THR A 732 37.01 -7.34 -4.42
CA THR A 732 37.38 -7.38 -3.01
C THR A 732 38.89 -7.19 -2.86
N SER A 733 39.30 -6.13 -2.16
CA SER A 733 40.72 -5.84 -1.87
C SER A 733 41.06 -6.22 -0.43
N PHE A 734 42.23 -6.84 -0.22
CA PHE A 734 42.73 -7.28 1.08
C PHE A 734 44.27 -7.20 1.11
N GLY A 735 44.80 -6.21 1.83
CA GLY A 735 46.23 -5.86 1.77
C GLY A 735 46.65 -5.43 0.36
N THR A 736 47.71 -6.04 -0.18
CA THR A 736 48.15 -5.81 -1.57
C THR A 736 47.44 -6.68 -2.60
N ALA A 737 46.62 -7.65 -2.17
CA ALA A 737 45.93 -8.59 -3.04
C ALA A 737 44.51 -8.13 -3.38
N LYS A 738 44.00 -8.63 -4.50
CA LYS A 738 42.62 -8.40 -4.97
C LYS A 738 42.01 -9.68 -5.53
N ASN A 739 40.74 -9.91 -5.23
CA ASN A 739 39.89 -10.85 -5.93
C ASN A 739 38.83 -10.09 -6.73
N THR A 740 38.64 -10.43 -8.00
CA THR A 740 37.49 -10.02 -8.79
C THR A 740 36.54 -11.21 -8.90
N ALA A 741 35.41 -11.16 -8.19
CA ALA A 741 34.31 -12.06 -8.41
C ALA A 741 33.50 -11.56 -9.61
N THR A 742 33.31 -12.41 -10.62
CA THR A 742 32.45 -12.17 -11.78
C THR A 742 31.22 -13.07 -11.70
N TYR A 743 30.03 -12.48 -11.82
CA TYR A 743 28.74 -13.14 -11.67
C TYR A 743 28.05 -13.27 -13.03
N THR A 744 27.72 -14.50 -13.44
CA THR A 744 27.10 -14.79 -14.74
C THR A 744 25.65 -15.22 -14.57
N TYR A 745 24.74 -14.46 -15.18
CA TYR A 745 23.31 -14.70 -15.14
C TYR A 745 22.81 -15.50 -16.35
N GLU A 746 21.66 -16.16 -16.19
CA GLU A 746 20.97 -16.90 -17.26
C GLU A 746 20.68 -16.01 -18.48
N ALA A 747 21.17 -16.40 -19.65
CA ALA A 747 21.14 -15.58 -20.87
C ALA A 747 19.72 -15.30 -21.42
N VAL A 748 18.70 -16.06 -20.99
CA VAL A 748 17.31 -15.92 -21.47
C VAL A 748 16.56 -14.82 -20.72
N ASN A 749 16.78 -14.69 -19.41
CA ASN A 749 15.96 -13.84 -18.53
C ASN A 749 16.78 -12.99 -17.53
N GLY A 750 18.11 -13.11 -17.48
CA GLY A 750 18.98 -12.31 -16.60
C GLY A 750 18.78 -12.53 -15.09
N TYR A 751 17.89 -13.44 -14.67
CA TYR A 751 17.48 -13.53 -13.26
C TYR A 751 18.31 -14.48 -12.41
N ARG A 752 18.56 -15.71 -12.90
CA ARG A 752 19.24 -16.75 -12.12
C ARG A 752 20.75 -16.57 -12.22
N LEU A 753 21.44 -16.53 -11.09
CA LEU A 753 22.89 -16.58 -11.04
C LEU A 753 23.32 -18.02 -11.38
N THR A 754 24.00 -18.24 -12.51
CA THR A 754 24.37 -19.58 -12.98
C THR A 754 25.82 -19.95 -12.67
N ARG A 755 26.71 -18.95 -12.58
CA ARG A 755 28.14 -19.17 -12.35
C ARG A 755 28.79 -17.97 -11.67
N VAL A 756 29.75 -18.25 -10.78
CA VAL A 756 30.67 -17.28 -10.20
C VAL A 756 32.10 -17.68 -10.56
N VAL A 757 32.93 -16.71 -10.97
CA VAL A 757 34.36 -16.90 -11.27
C VAL A 757 35.19 -15.93 -10.45
N ASN A 758 36.25 -16.42 -9.81
CA ASN A 758 37.14 -15.64 -8.94
C ASN A 758 38.57 -15.64 -9.49
N THR A 759 39.27 -14.51 -9.35
CA THR A 759 40.65 -14.35 -9.85
C THR A 759 41.73 -14.70 -8.83
N HIS A 760 41.39 -14.86 -7.54
CA HIS A 760 42.36 -15.11 -6.47
C HIS A 760 42.12 -16.47 -5.81
N GLY A 761 43.20 -17.21 -5.52
CA GLY A 761 43.15 -18.54 -4.87
C GLY A 761 42.70 -18.56 -3.40
N ASP A 762 42.25 -17.43 -2.86
CA ASP A 762 41.59 -17.36 -1.54
C ASP A 762 40.10 -17.74 -1.64
N TYR A 763 39.57 -17.84 -2.87
CA TYR A 763 38.18 -18.07 -3.22
C TYR A 763 38.10 -19.24 -4.23
N THR A 764 36.95 -19.91 -4.29
CA THR A 764 36.68 -20.95 -5.29
C THR A 764 36.81 -20.38 -6.70
N ALA A 765 37.80 -20.82 -7.48
CA ALA A 765 38.16 -20.22 -8.77
C ALA A 765 37.00 -20.17 -9.78
N SER A 766 36.14 -21.18 -9.78
CA SER A 766 34.87 -21.17 -10.53
C SER A 766 33.87 -22.09 -9.84
N ALA A 767 32.64 -21.63 -9.66
CA ALA A 767 31.52 -22.42 -9.14
C ALA A 767 30.29 -22.23 -10.02
N ASN A 768 29.50 -23.29 -10.20
CA ASN A 768 28.23 -23.26 -10.92
C ASN A 768 27.09 -23.46 -9.92
N LEU A 769 25.97 -22.80 -10.16
CA LEU A 769 24.76 -22.92 -9.35
C LEU A 769 23.68 -23.65 -10.18
N SER A 770 22.84 -24.43 -9.51
CA SER A 770 21.72 -25.13 -10.15
C SER A 770 20.39 -24.81 -9.48
N TYR A 771 19.30 -24.96 -10.24
CA TYR A 771 17.93 -24.64 -9.83
C TYR A 771 16.98 -25.75 -10.28
N ASP A 772 15.84 -25.88 -9.61
CA ASP A 772 14.75 -26.76 -10.04
C ASP A 772 13.84 -26.11 -11.11
N ALA A 773 12.81 -26.84 -11.54
CA ALA A 773 11.84 -26.39 -12.54
C ALA A 773 11.00 -25.18 -12.10
N ALA A 774 10.88 -24.93 -10.79
CA ALA A 774 10.27 -23.72 -10.24
C ALA A 774 11.31 -22.59 -10.00
N GLY A 775 12.57 -22.79 -10.39
CA GLY A 775 13.62 -21.80 -10.25
C GLY A 775 14.14 -21.61 -8.82
N ARG A 776 13.87 -22.53 -7.91
CA ARG A 776 14.41 -22.49 -6.55
C ARG A 776 15.81 -23.11 -6.58
N LEU A 777 16.78 -22.50 -5.90
CA LEU A 777 18.19 -22.92 -5.90
C LEU A 777 18.32 -24.35 -5.36
N THR A 778 18.94 -25.26 -6.09
CA THR A 778 19.21 -26.65 -5.65
C THR A 778 20.68 -26.88 -5.32
N GLN A 779 21.60 -26.06 -5.83
CA GLN A 779 23.01 -26.04 -5.42
C GLN A 779 23.62 -24.65 -5.52
N ASP A 780 24.36 -24.22 -4.48
CA ASP A 780 25.03 -22.92 -4.41
C ASP A 780 26.50 -22.92 -4.86
N GLN A 781 27.14 -21.74 -4.81
CA GLN A 781 28.55 -21.51 -5.15
C GLN A 781 29.57 -22.28 -4.26
N THR A 782 29.16 -22.83 -3.12
CA THR A 782 30.00 -23.70 -2.28
C THR A 782 29.79 -25.18 -2.57
N GLY A 783 28.84 -25.51 -3.45
CA GLY A 783 28.43 -26.87 -3.78
C GLY A 783 27.41 -27.47 -2.80
N LYS A 784 26.91 -26.69 -1.83
CA LYS A 784 25.93 -27.12 -0.84
C LYS A 784 24.56 -27.26 -1.51
N THR A 785 23.82 -28.30 -1.14
CA THR A 785 22.56 -28.68 -1.79
C THR A 785 21.33 -28.27 -1.00
N TYR A 786 20.23 -28.04 -1.71
CA TYR A 786 18.99 -27.49 -1.17
C TYR A 786 17.78 -28.29 -1.68
N SER A 787 16.75 -28.46 -0.85
CA SER A 787 15.48 -29.10 -1.26
C SER A 787 14.26 -28.45 -0.62
N TYR A 788 13.14 -28.50 -1.34
CA TYR A 788 11.90 -27.80 -1.01
C TYR A 788 10.75 -28.80 -0.79
N ASP A 789 9.72 -28.39 -0.05
CA ASP A 789 8.51 -29.17 0.13
C ASP A 789 7.45 -28.90 -0.94
N TRP A 790 6.29 -29.55 -0.81
CA TRP A 790 5.10 -29.33 -1.65
C TRP A 790 4.66 -27.85 -1.72
N LEU A 791 5.05 -27.01 -0.75
CA LEU A 791 4.74 -25.57 -0.64
C LEU A 791 5.83 -24.69 -1.27
N GLY A 792 6.92 -25.26 -1.78
CA GLY A 792 8.09 -24.52 -2.24
C GLY A 792 8.95 -23.95 -1.10
N ARG A 793 8.66 -24.29 0.16
CA ARG A 793 9.44 -23.84 1.32
C ARG A 793 10.72 -24.66 1.45
N LEU A 794 11.83 -24.02 1.81
CA LEU A 794 13.12 -24.69 1.94
C LEU A 794 13.14 -25.62 3.16
N ILE A 795 13.17 -26.94 2.97
CA ILE A 795 13.17 -27.93 4.06
C ILE A 795 14.55 -28.52 4.36
N ARG A 796 15.55 -28.27 3.52
CA ARG A 796 16.92 -28.74 3.76
C ARG A 796 17.95 -27.85 3.07
N ALA A 797 19.05 -27.55 3.77
CA ALA A 797 20.22 -26.87 3.24
C ALA A 797 21.49 -27.58 3.74
N GLY A 798 22.05 -28.48 2.92
CA GLY A 798 23.16 -29.36 3.30
C GLY A 798 22.74 -30.41 4.34
N SER A 799 23.30 -30.31 5.54
CA SER A 799 22.96 -31.13 6.73
C SER A 799 21.78 -30.57 7.53
N THR A 800 21.51 -29.27 7.46
CA THR A 800 20.45 -28.60 8.22
C THR A 800 19.09 -28.88 7.59
N HIS A 801 18.11 -29.26 8.41
CA HIS A 801 16.71 -29.43 8.02
C HIS A 801 15.83 -28.36 8.65
N TYR A 802 14.74 -28.01 7.97
CA TYR A 802 13.80 -26.99 8.41
C TYR A 802 12.36 -27.52 8.34
N ARG A 803 11.52 -27.05 9.27
CA ARG A 803 10.07 -27.30 9.26
C ARG A 803 9.37 -25.99 9.57
N TYR A 804 8.21 -25.79 8.97
CA TYR A 804 7.44 -24.55 9.05
C TYR A 804 6.17 -24.76 9.86
N ASP A 805 5.60 -23.68 10.40
CA ASP A 805 4.25 -23.69 10.95
C ASP A 805 3.21 -23.58 9.82
N PRO A 806 1.91 -23.80 10.10
CA PRO A 806 0.84 -23.62 9.13
C PRO A 806 0.68 -22.17 8.63
N ALA A 807 1.37 -21.20 9.25
CA ALA A 807 1.47 -19.82 8.79
C ALA A 807 2.68 -19.57 7.86
N ASN A 808 3.37 -20.63 7.42
CA ASN A 808 4.57 -20.61 6.59
C ASN A 808 5.79 -19.94 7.22
N ARG A 809 5.83 -19.81 8.55
CA ARG A 809 6.99 -19.31 9.28
C ARG A 809 7.93 -20.46 9.63
N LEU A 810 9.24 -20.26 9.56
CA LEU A 810 10.28 -21.21 9.96
C LEU A 810 10.10 -21.55 11.45
N MET A 811 9.59 -22.74 11.74
CA MET A 811 9.21 -23.16 13.09
C MET A 811 10.30 -23.96 13.78
N THR A 812 10.95 -24.90 13.07
CA THR A 812 12.07 -25.67 13.65
C THR A 812 13.26 -25.76 12.70
N ARG A 813 14.46 -25.66 13.26
CA ARG A 813 15.76 -25.93 12.65
C ARG A 813 16.36 -27.18 13.27
N ASP A 814 16.96 -28.05 12.47
CA ASP A 814 17.47 -29.34 12.93
C ASP A 814 18.82 -29.65 12.27
N GLU A 815 19.85 -29.81 13.09
CA GLU A 815 21.24 -30.05 12.67
C GLU A 815 21.84 -31.22 13.46
N GLY A 816 21.21 -32.40 13.34
CA GLY A 816 21.69 -33.64 13.95
C GLY A 816 20.58 -34.33 14.74
N THR A 817 20.68 -34.29 16.07
CA THR A 817 19.75 -34.98 17.00
C THR A 817 19.04 -34.04 17.98
N ASP A 818 19.25 -32.73 17.89
CA ASP A 818 18.71 -31.73 18.82
C ASP A 818 18.02 -30.56 18.08
N PRO A 819 16.79 -30.76 17.59
CA PRO A 819 16.05 -29.73 16.87
C PRO A 819 15.74 -28.53 17.78
N GLN A 820 16.00 -27.32 17.26
CA GLN A 820 15.64 -26.06 17.90
C GLN A 820 14.32 -25.55 17.33
N GLN A 821 13.39 -25.12 18.18
CA GLN A 821 12.20 -24.36 17.78
C GLN A 821 12.49 -22.86 17.84
N VAL A 822 12.17 -22.12 16.77
CA VAL A 822 12.23 -20.66 16.73
C VAL A 822 10.93 -20.08 17.30
N ILE A 823 11.06 -19.03 18.12
CA ILE A 823 9.94 -18.32 18.76
C ILE A 823 9.79 -16.96 18.08
N TYR A 824 8.57 -16.60 17.68
CA TYR A 824 8.26 -15.30 17.07
C TYR A 824 7.31 -14.50 17.93
N ASP A 825 7.61 -13.21 18.06
CA ASP A 825 6.63 -12.17 18.38
C ASP A 825 6.36 -11.39 17.08
N GLY A 826 5.16 -11.58 16.51
CA GLY A 826 4.84 -11.10 15.17
C GLY A 826 5.77 -11.61 14.08
N LEU A 827 6.41 -10.66 13.39
CA LEU A 827 7.32 -10.93 12.28
C LEU A 827 8.76 -11.20 12.74
N LYS A 828 9.06 -11.10 14.05
CA LYS A 828 10.43 -11.10 14.57
C LYS A 828 10.71 -12.31 15.43
N ALA A 829 11.85 -12.96 15.19
CA ALA A 829 12.35 -14.00 16.07
C ALA A 829 12.78 -13.37 17.41
N CYS A 830 12.10 -13.74 18.50
CA CYS A 830 12.43 -13.29 19.85
C CYS A 830 13.23 -14.32 20.65
N GLY A 831 13.37 -15.55 20.14
CA GLY A 831 14.20 -16.58 20.78
C GLY A 831 14.24 -17.89 20.00
N ASP A 832 15.02 -18.83 20.50
CA ASP A 832 14.96 -20.24 20.11
C ASP A 832 15.19 -21.17 21.31
N TYR A 833 14.78 -22.44 21.19
CA TYR A 833 15.04 -23.44 22.22
C TYR A 833 15.09 -24.88 21.71
N SER A 834 15.93 -25.69 22.34
CA SER A 834 16.08 -27.13 22.15
C SER A 834 14.80 -27.87 22.53
N LEU A 835 14.29 -28.69 21.61
CA LEU A 835 13.23 -29.67 21.85
C LEU A 835 13.77 -31.00 22.40
N GLY A 836 15.08 -31.19 22.37
CA GLY A 836 15.78 -32.34 22.95
C GLY A 836 16.01 -32.21 24.46
N THR A 837 16.82 -33.12 25.02
CA THR A 837 17.18 -33.15 26.45
C THR A 837 18.14 -32.04 26.88
N ASN A 838 18.70 -31.26 25.94
CA ASN A 838 19.85 -30.40 26.18
C ASN A 838 19.53 -29.05 26.81
N ALA A 839 18.24 -28.77 27.09
CA ALA A 839 17.73 -27.59 27.80
C ALA A 839 18.29 -26.23 27.32
N SER A 840 18.76 -26.18 26.07
CA SER A 840 19.45 -25.04 25.50
C SER A 840 18.44 -24.06 24.92
N SER A 841 18.69 -22.76 25.07
CA SER A 841 17.79 -21.71 24.57
C SER A 841 18.49 -20.38 24.40
N ARG A 842 17.96 -19.52 23.55
CA ARG A 842 18.29 -18.11 23.45
C ARG A 842 17.00 -17.30 23.52
N ASN A 843 17.01 -16.20 24.25
CA ASN A 843 15.84 -15.34 24.40
C ASN A 843 16.25 -13.87 24.43
N LEU A 844 15.55 -13.04 23.66
CA LEU A 844 15.78 -11.61 23.56
C LEU A 844 14.88 -10.87 24.55
N ASN A 845 15.49 -9.97 25.31
CA ASN A 845 14.78 -9.05 26.19
C ASN A 845 14.14 -7.92 25.37
N PRO A 846 12.81 -7.81 25.30
CA PRO A 846 12.17 -6.66 24.67
C PRO A 846 12.43 -5.39 25.50
N GLY A 847 12.75 -4.28 24.83
CA GLY A 847 12.93 -2.99 25.49
C GLY A 847 13.73 -1.97 24.67
N SER A 848 14.93 -2.34 24.23
CA SER A 848 15.86 -1.44 23.53
C SER A 848 16.10 -1.85 22.08
N THR A 849 16.09 -0.87 21.17
CA THR A 849 16.45 -1.03 19.75
C THR A 849 17.97 -0.94 19.53
N ALA A 850 18.69 -0.23 20.39
CA ALA A 850 20.15 -0.07 20.29
C ALA A 850 20.95 -1.11 21.10
N CYS A 851 20.39 -1.68 22.17
CA CYS A 851 21.09 -2.59 23.05
C CYS A 851 20.19 -3.75 23.50
N THR A 852 20.03 -4.78 22.66
CA THR A 852 19.20 -5.95 23.01
C THR A 852 19.93 -6.83 23.99
N VAL A 853 19.31 -7.19 25.11
CA VAL A 853 19.88 -8.23 25.98
C VAL A 853 19.46 -9.60 25.47
N GLN A 854 20.42 -10.45 25.17
CA GLN A 854 20.20 -11.86 24.87
C GLN A 854 20.57 -12.71 26.08
N ARG A 855 19.61 -13.47 26.61
CA ARG A 855 19.87 -14.58 27.53
C ARG A 855 20.18 -15.83 26.74
N ILE A 856 21.22 -16.55 27.13
CA ILE A 856 21.62 -17.82 26.50
C ILE A 856 21.69 -18.89 27.59
N LYS A 857 21.18 -20.07 27.28
CA LYS A 857 21.38 -21.29 28.06
C LYS A 857 22.00 -22.34 27.16
N ARG A 858 23.16 -22.88 27.54
CA ARG A 858 23.86 -23.97 26.82
C ARG A 858 24.35 -24.99 27.84
N SER A 859 23.92 -26.24 27.72
CA SER A 859 24.37 -27.35 28.58
C SER A 859 24.32 -27.03 30.10
N GLY A 860 23.29 -26.28 30.53
CA GLY A 860 23.11 -25.85 31.93
C GLY A 860 23.79 -24.54 32.33
N VAL A 861 24.71 -23.99 31.52
CA VAL A 861 25.34 -22.69 31.76
C VAL A 861 24.45 -21.57 31.22
N GLU A 862 24.20 -20.53 32.03
CA GLU A 862 23.50 -19.32 31.59
C GLU A 862 24.48 -18.14 31.36
N ARG A 863 24.42 -17.53 30.17
CA ARG A 863 25.13 -16.30 29.79
C ARG A 863 24.12 -15.17 29.56
N THR A 864 24.57 -13.93 29.69
CA THR A 864 23.81 -12.73 29.38
C THR A 864 24.69 -11.83 28.52
N MET A 865 24.23 -11.58 27.30
CA MET A 865 24.94 -10.75 26.34
C MET A 865 24.14 -9.48 26.05
N PHE A 866 24.81 -8.34 25.98
CA PHE A 866 24.24 -7.08 25.52
C PHE A 866 24.69 -6.88 24.07
N GLU A 867 23.76 -6.94 23.13
CA GLU A 867 23.97 -6.80 21.69
C GLU A 867 23.80 -5.33 21.29
N LEU A 868 24.91 -4.63 21.08
CA LEU A 868 24.95 -3.23 20.65
C LEU A 868 24.69 -3.19 19.14
N ARG A 869 23.73 -2.39 18.69
CA ARG A 869 23.24 -2.36 17.31
C ARG A 869 23.37 -0.99 16.64
N ASP A 870 23.48 -0.96 15.32
CA ASP A 870 23.34 0.28 14.52
C ASP A 870 21.86 0.69 14.33
N MET A 871 21.60 1.78 13.61
CA MET A 871 20.23 2.24 13.28
C MET A 871 19.44 1.18 12.51
N SER A 872 20.13 0.46 11.61
CA SER A 872 19.57 -0.64 10.82
C SER A 872 19.26 -1.90 11.65
N GLY A 873 19.73 -1.97 12.90
CA GLY A 873 19.57 -3.12 13.78
C GLY A 873 20.65 -4.20 13.64
N SER A 874 21.69 -3.99 12.84
CA SER A 874 22.81 -4.94 12.76
C SER A 874 23.58 -4.98 14.07
N VAL A 875 23.86 -6.17 14.60
CA VAL A 875 24.70 -6.34 15.81
C VAL A 875 26.13 -5.92 15.51
N LEU A 876 26.61 -4.85 16.13
CA LEU A 876 27.97 -4.32 15.94
C LEU A 876 28.97 -4.95 16.93
N VAL A 877 28.52 -5.16 18.17
CA VAL A 877 29.34 -5.64 19.29
C VAL A 877 28.47 -6.43 20.27
N SER A 878 28.90 -7.63 20.65
CA SER A 878 28.36 -8.33 21.82
C SER A 878 29.21 -8.02 23.06
N TYR A 879 28.56 -7.68 24.17
CA TYR A 879 29.21 -7.61 25.50
C TYR A 879 28.71 -8.76 26.38
N ASP A 880 29.60 -9.66 26.80
CA ASP A 880 29.28 -10.74 27.74
C ASP A 880 29.35 -10.21 29.18
N ALA A 881 28.22 -10.23 29.91
CA ALA A 881 28.12 -9.65 31.25
C ALA A 881 28.87 -10.47 32.32
N GLN A 882 29.03 -11.78 32.10
CA GLN A 882 29.72 -12.69 33.02
C GLN A 882 31.25 -12.63 32.80
N ALA A 883 31.70 -12.68 31.55
CA ALA A 883 33.12 -12.60 31.20
C ALA A 883 33.66 -11.16 31.18
N GLN A 884 32.78 -10.17 31.08
CA GLN A 884 33.09 -8.74 30.93
C GLN A 884 33.93 -8.42 29.68
N THR A 885 33.73 -9.19 28.60
CA THR A 885 34.46 -9.07 27.33
C THR A 885 33.56 -8.52 26.22
N LEU A 886 34.18 -7.80 25.28
CA LEU A 886 33.55 -7.32 24.05
C LEU A 886 34.01 -8.19 22.87
N LYS A 887 33.09 -8.53 21.96
CA LYS A 887 33.38 -9.15 20.67
C LYS A 887 32.78 -8.32 19.55
N HIS A 888 33.57 -8.00 18.53
CA HIS A 888 33.13 -7.20 17.40
C HIS A 888 32.53 -8.08 16.29
N HIS A 889 31.58 -7.50 15.57
CA HIS A 889 30.93 -8.12 14.42
C HIS A 889 31.29 -7.32 13.16
N ALA A 890 31.83 -8.01 12.16
CA ALA A 890 32.10 -7.42 10.85
C ALA A 890 31.14 -7.98 9.81
N TYR A 891 30.68 -7.12 8.90
CA TYR A 891 29.80 -7.50 7.80
C TYR A 891 30.32 -6.93 6.49
N THR A 892 30.23 -7.71 5.41
CA THR A 892 30.25 -7.11 4.06
C THR A 892 29.06 -6.17 3.89
N ALA A 893 29.08 -5.32 2.86
CA ALA A 893 27.96 -4.40 2.61
C ALA A 893 26.62 -5.13 2.35
N TYR A 894 26.68 -6.39 1.91
CA TYR A 894 25.54 -7.27 1.68
C TYR A 894 25.25 -8.23 2.86
N GLY A 895 25.88 -8.04 4.03
CA GLY A 895 25.51 -8.73 5.27
C GLY A 895 26.17 -10.10 5.54
N GLU A 896 27.21 -10.47 4.78
CA GLU A 896 28.01 -11.67 5.05
C GLU A 896 28.77 -11.44 6.36
N HIS A 897 28.53 -12.29 7.36
CA HIS A 897 28.83 -12.01 8.76
C HIS A 897 30.08 -12.74 9.25
N PHE A 898 30.96 -12.01 9.92
CA PHE A 898 32.20 -12.52 10.53
C PHE A 898 32.26 -12.09 12.00
N CYS A 899 32.25 -13.05 12.92
CA CYS A 899 32.36 -12.82 14.36
C CYS A 899 32.81 -14.09 15.10
N ASP A 900 33.57 -13.90 16.19
CA ASP A 900 33.99 -14.97 17.13
C ASP A 900 32.90 -15.31 18.18
N GLU A 901 31.66 -14.84 18.01
CA GLU A 901 30.54 -15.13 18.90
C GLU A 901 29.48 -16.03 18.22
N PRO A 902 29.51 -17.35 18.48
CA PRO A 902 28.58 -18.29 17.88
C PRO A 902 27.18 -18.24 18.49
N ASP A 903 26.96 -17.64 19.68
CA ASP A 903 25.64 -17.66 20.30
C ASP A 903 24.71 -16.52 19.87
N SER A 904 25.17 -15.40 19.31
CA SER A 904 24.30 -14.29 18.83
C SER A 904 23.15 -14.83 17.96
N LEU A 905 21.91 -14.53 18.37
CA LEU A 905 20.67 -14.92 17.69
C LEU A 905 20.41 -14.01 16.49
N LEU A 906 20.76 -12.74 16.61
CA LEU A 906 20.61 -11.74 15.56
C LEU A 906 21.91 -11.55 14.78
N GLY A 907 21.79 -11.07 13.54
CA GLY A 907 22.91 -10.74 12.67
C GLY A 907 22.74 -9.39 11.99
N PHE A 908 22.92 -9.39 10.66
CA PHE A 908 22.68 -8.23 9.80
C PHE A 908 21.22 -7.75 9.91
N ASN A 909 21.01 -6.43 9.97
CA ASN A 909 19.70 -5.77 10.06
C ASN A 909 18.78 -6.26 11.20
N GLY A 910 19.34 -6.92 12.23
CA GLY A 910 18.59 -7.49 13.34
C GLY A 910 17.78 -8.72 12.95
N GLU A 911 18.13 -9.37 11.83
CA GLU A 911 17.47 -10.58 11.34
C GLU A 911 18.01 -11.84 12.04
N TYR A 912 17.20 -12.90 12.11
CA TYR A 912 17.59 -14.18 12.70
C TYR A 912 18.77 -14.80 11.95
N ARG A 913 19.83 -15.15 12.69
CA ARG A 913 21.07 -15.69 12.13
C ARG A 913 20.99 -17.22 12.00
N ASP A 914 20.97 -17.69 10.75
CA ASP A 914 21.27 -19.07 10.35
C ASP A 914 22.37 -19.07 9.28
N VAL A 915 22.59 -20.22 8.61
CA VAL A 915 23.49 -20.37 7.45
C VAL A 915 23.17 -19.42 6.27
N GLN A 916 21.92 -18.94 6.21
CA GLN A 916 21.36 -17.93 5.31
C GLN A 916 20.27 -17.21 6.12
N TYR A 917 19.92 -15.96 5.78
CA TYR A 917 18.91 -15.21 6.55
C TYR A 917 17.48 -15.60 6.10
N PRO A 918 16.61 -16.15 6.99
CA PRO A 918 15.23 -16.51 6.65
C PRO A 918 14.33 -15.26 6.73
N LEU A 919 14.42 -14.39 5.74
CA LEU A 919 13.65 -13.15 5.67
C LEU A 919 12.15 -13.44 5.47
N GLY A 920 11.28 -12.55 5.95
CA GLY A 920 9.84 -12.81 6.02
C GLY A 920 9.49 -14.01 6.92
N MET A 921 10.27 -14.23 7.98
CA MET A 921 10.18 -15.42 8.84
C MET A 921 10.42 -16.75 8.09
N GLY A 922 11.22 -16.73 7.03
CA GLY A 922 11.50 -17.90 6.19
C GLY A 922 10.64 -18.01 4.92
N ALA A 923 9.89 -16.95 4.56
CA ALA A 923 9.20 -16.85 3.28
C ALA A 923 10.18 -16.95 2.10
N ARG A 924 11.33 -16.25 2.18
CA ARG A 924 12.47 -16.46 1.28
C ARG A 924 13.78 -16.41 2.06
N TRP A 925 14.78 -17.16 1.59
CA TRP A 925 16.10 -17.21 2.21
C TRP A 925 17.08 -16.35 1.42
N TYR A 926 17.70 -15.41 2.12
CA TYR A 926 18.70 -14.51 1.59
C TYR A 926 20.11 -15.06 1.81
N ASP A 927 20.84 -15.26 0.71
CA ASP A 927 22.25 -15.62 0.72
C ASP A 927 23.12 -14.36 0.53
N ALA A 928 23.72 -13.91 1.63
CA ALA A 928 24.62 -12.76 1.63
C ALA A 928 25.91 -12.97 0.82
N ALA A 929 26.36 -14.23 0.63
CA ALA A 929 27.59 -14.53 -0.10
C ALA A 929 27.40 -14.44 -1.63
N SER A 930 26.22 -14.82 -2.14
CA SER A 930 25.83 -14.54 -3.54
C SER A 930 25.14 -13.19 -3.73
N MET A 931 24.71 -12.53 -2.63
CA MET A 931 24.03 -11.23 -2.58
C MET A 931 22.58 -11.26 -3.10
N ARG A 932 21.89 -12.41 -2.97
CA ARG A 932 20.58 -12.68 -3.62
C ARG A 932 19.69 -13.62 -2.80
N PHE A 933 18.41 -13.66 -3.14
CA PHE A 933 17.49 -14.70 -2.65
C PHE A 933 17.72 -16.04 -3.35
N ASN A 934 17.42 -17.14 -2.65
CA ASN A 934 17.52 -18.50 -3.20
C ASN A 934 16.28 -18.95 -4.01
N ALA A 935 15.17 -18.21 -3.95
CA ALA A 935 13.91 -18.51 -4.61
C ALA A 935 13.35 -17.27 -5.32
N PRO A 936 12.61 -17.45 -6.44
CA PRO A 936 12.01 -16.33 -7.15
C PRO A 936 10.94 -15.63 -6.32
N ASP A 937 10.82 -14.33 -6.47
CA ASP A 937 9.74 -13.56 -5.87
C ASP A 937 8.40 -13.86 -6.56
N GLU A 938 7.40 -14.21 -5.76
CA GLU A 938 6.01 -14.38 -6.22
C GLU A 938 5.37 -13.05 -6.66
N LEU A 939 5.88 -11.91 -6.17
CA LEU A 939 5.39 -10.59 -6.55
C LEU A 939 6.00 -10.07 -7.84
N SER A 940 7.24 -10.44 -8.15
CA SER A 940 7.91 -9.97 -9.36
C SER A 940 7.36 -10.65 -10.63
N PRO A 941 7.54 -10.06 -11.82
CA PRO A 941 7.89 -8.66 -12.05
C PRO A 941 6.67 -7.73 -11.96
N PHE A 942 5.46 -8.24 -11.75
CA PHE A 942 4.25 -7.43 -11.91
C PHE A 942 3.94 -6.54 -10.70
N GLY A 943 4.23 -6.97 -9.47
CA GLY A 943 3.91 -6.30 -8.21
C GLY A 943 5.12 -5.77 -7.42
N LYS A 944 4.98 -5.69 -6.09
CA LYS A 944 5.86 -4.92 -5.20
C LYS A 944 7.32 -5.39 -5.10
N GLY A 945 7.63 -6.64 -5.46
CA GLY A 945 9.03 -7.12 -5.56
C GLY A 945 9.82 -6.53 -6.73
N GLY A 946 9.20 -5.67 -7.54
CA GLY A 946 9.87 -4.99 -8.64
C GLY A 946 10.30 -5.94 -9.76
N PRO A 947 11.12 -5.47 -10.72
CA PRO A 947 11.42 -6.20 -11.94
C PRO A 947 12.34 -7.42 -11.76
N ASN A 948 13.04 -7.57 -10.62
CA ASN A 948 14.04 -8.64 -10.43
C ASN A 948 13.59 -9.69 -9.40
N LEU A 949 13.38 -10.93 -9.85
CA LEU A 949 12.88 -12.02 -9.02
C LEU A 949 13.79 -12.43 -7.84
N TYR A 950 15.09 -12.12 -7.85
CA TYR A 950 16.05 -12.66 -6.87
C TYR A 950 16.88 -11.59 -6.15
N ALA A 951 16.72 -10.30 -6.48
CA ALA A 951 17.54 -9.26 -5.86
C ALA A 951 17.14 -9.02 -4.39
N TYR A 952 18.13 -8.92 -3.51
CA TYR A 952 17.96 -8.32 -2.19
C TYR A 952 18.29 -6.84 -2.27
N CYS A 953 17.36 -5.98 -1.83
CA CYS A 953 17.41 -4.53 -2.06
C CYS A 953 17.63 -4.22 -3.54
N ALA A 954 16.59 -4.43 -4.37
CA ALA A 954 16.65 -4.37 -5.84
C ALA A 954 17.21 -3.04 -6.40
N GLU A 955 17.23 -1.99 -5.59
CA GLU A 955 17.87 -0.69 -5.78
C GLU A 955 19.40 -0.75 -5.74
N GLY A 956 20.00 -1.91 -5.49
CA GLY A 956 21.46 -2.08 -5.37
C GLY A 956 22.07 -1.36 -4.17
N ASP A 957 21.30 -1.10 -3.11
CA ASP A 957 21.76 -0.40 -1.90
C ASP A 957 21.35 -1.12 -0.61
N PRO A 958 22.04 -2.22 -0.24
CA PRO A 958 21.75 -3.01 0.96
C PRO A 958 22.10 -2.30 2.29
N VAL A 959 22.59 -1.06 2.24
CA VAL A 959 23.07 -0.31 3.41
C VAL A 959 22.00 0.64 3.95
N ASN A 960 21.26 1.31 3.06
CA ASN A 960 20.14 2.16 3.44
C ASN A 960 18.79 1.43 3.32
N PHE A 961 18.72 0.30 2.61
CA PHE A 961 17.51 -0.52 2.45
C PHE A 961 17.62 -1.88 3.13
N GLN A 962 16.46 -2.42 3.46
CA GLN A 962 16.30 -3.74 4.07
C GLN A 962 15.06 -4.42 3.50
N ASP A 963 14.98 -5.74 3.59
CA ASP A 963 13.77 -6.47 3.20
C ASP A 963 13.27 -7.39 4.35
N PRO A 964 12.56 -6.84 5.35
CA PRO A 964 12.04 -7.61 6.48
C PRO A 964 11.04 -8.68 6.05
N THR A 965 10.39 -8.49 4.90
CA THR A 965 9.37 -9.40 4.37
C THR A 965 9.94 -10.50 3.49
N GLY A 966 11.20 -10.38 3.08
CA GLY A 966 11.78 -11.21 2.02
C GLY A 966 11.07 -11.04 0.69
N HIS A 967 10.54 -9.87 0.34
CA HIS A 967 9.79 -9.59 -0.89
C HIS A 967 9.82 -8.14 -1.41
N PHE A 968 10.18 -7.13 -0.61
CA PHE A 968 10.37 -5.76 -1.11
C PHE A 968 11.20 -4.93 -0.14
N SER A 969 11.98 -4.02 -0.71
CA SER A 969 12.82 -3.07 0.03
C SER A 969 11.98 -2.06 0.82
N VAL A 970 12.35 -1.83 2.07
CA VAL A 970 11.97 -0.66 2.87
C VAL A 970 13.22 0.11 3.26
N ASP A 971 13.07 1.43 3.36
CA ASP A 971 14.11 2.28 3.92
C ASP A 971 14.38 1.95 5.40
N SER A 972 15.65 2.00 5.79
CA SER A 972 16.13 1.68 7.14
C SER A 972 15.64 2.67 8.21
N GLN A 973 15.51 3.96 7.90
CA GLN A 973 15.02 4.97 8.83
C GLN A 973 13.50 4.82 9.04
N LEU A 974 12.76 4.37 8.02
CA LEU A 974 11.35 4.01 8.19
C LEU A 974 11.16 2.83 9.13
N ARG A 975 12.02 1.79 9.05
CA ARG A 975 12.06 0.70 10.03
C ARG A 975 12.39 1.21 11.43
N GLU A 976 13.27 2.20 11.56
CA GLU A 976 13.62 2.81 12.85
C GLU A 976 12.44 3.56 13.50
N ILE A 977 11.69 4.35 12.72
CA ILE A 977 10.44 5.02 13.18
C ILE A 977 9.40 3.99 13.66
N TRP A 978 9.38 2.80 13.08
CA TRP A 978 8.51 1.69 13.50
C TRP A 978 9.08 0.86 14.65
N GLY A 979 10.39 0.92 14.90
CA GLY A 979 11.08 0.25 16.00
C GLY A 979 11.15 -1.27 15.89
N ASP A 980 11.60 -1.92 16.97
CA ASP A 980 11.80 -3.39 17.01
C ASP A 980 10.54 -4.22 17.26
N SER A 981 9.38 -3.60 17.15
CA SER A 981 8.08 -4.23 17.14
C SER A 981 7.23 -3.36 16.25
N LEU A 982 6.56 -3.91 15.22
CA LEU A 982 5.44 -3.19 14.59
C LEU A 982 4.56 -2.69 15.74
N PRO A 983 4.36 -1.37 15.89
CA PRO A 983 3.89 -0.85 17.16
C PRO A 983 2.49 -1.39 17.45
N GLY A 984 2.33 -2.05 18.61
CA GLY A 984 1.00 -2.26 19.20
C GLY A 984 0.32 -0.90 19.27
N PRO A 985 -0.86 -0.69 18.64
CA PRO A 985 -1.17 0.58 18.01
C PRO A 985 -0.85 1.83 18.82
N VAL A 986 0.20 2.51 18.35
CA VAL A 986 0.10 3.96 18.20
C VAL A 986 -0.97 4.14 17.13
N GLY A 987 -2.06 4.84 17.45
CA GLY A 987 -3.10 5.09 16.47
C GLY A 987 -2.50 5.89 15.31
N PHE A 988 -2.17 5.25 14.20
CA PHE A 988 -1.67 5.92 13.00
C PHE A 988 -2.83 6.67 12.33
N ASN A 989 -3.31 7.73 12.99
CA ASN A 989 -4.11 8.71 12.32
C ASN A 989 -3.17 9.46 11.35
N PRO A 990 -3.47 9.48 10.05
CA PRO A 990 -2.69 10.17 9.02
C PRO A 990 -2.41 11.64 9.34
N GLU A 991 -3.32 12.21 10.11
CA GLU A 991 -3.31 13.58 10.58
C GLU A 991 -2.11 13.83 11.51
N GLN A 992 -1.66 12.84 12.30
CA GLN A 992 -0.59 12.92 13.33
C GLN A 992 0.84 13.24 12.82
N GLY A 993 1.01 13.79 11.61
CA GLY A 993 2.29 14.33 11.14
C GLY A 993 3.40 13.31 10.85
N ALA A 994 3.22 12.04 11.21
CA ALA A 994 4.11 10.94 10.84
C ALA A 994 4.31 10.86 9.31
N LEU A 995 3.29 11.26 8.54
CA LEU A 995 3.36 11.48 7.10
C LEU A 995 4.43 12.50 6.70
N ILE A 996 4.50 13.65 7.38
CA ILE A 996 5.51 14.69 7.06
C ILE A 996 6.93 14.18 7.40
N HIS A 997 7.08 13.35 8.42
CA HIS A 997 8.33 12.65 8.72
C HIS A 997 8.74 11.64 7.63
N THR A 998 7.79 10.82 7.13
CA THR A 998 8.04 9.89 6.00
C THR A 998 8.30 10.62 4.68
N LEU A 999 7.74 11.82 4.52
CA LEU A 999 7.87 12.65 3.32
C LEU A 999 9.19 13.40 3.20
N LEU A 1000 9.76 13.83 4.32
CA LEU A 1000 10.97 14.64 4.34
C LEU A 1000 12.26 13.82 4.31
N TRP A 1001 12.27 12.67 5.00
CA TRP A 1001 13.44 11.78 5.09
C TRP A 1001 13.44 10.68 4.01
N GLY A 1002 12.35 10.58 3.23
CA GLY A 1002 12.27 9.71 2.04
C GLY A 1002 13.04 10.25 0.83
N GLY A 1003 14.23 10.84 1.04
CA GLY A 1003 15.06 11.43 -0.02
C GLY A 1003 15.62 10.41 -1.02
N ILE A 1004 15.57 9.12 -0.68
CA ILE A 1004 16.27 8.03 -1.37
C ILE A 1004 15.42 6.75 -1.43
N GLY A 1005 15.34 6.13 -2.62
CA GLY A 1005 15.64 4.71 -2.79
C GLY A 1005 14.59 3.62 -2.57
N VAL A 1006 13.29 3.83 -2.81
CA VAL A 1006 12.35 2.69 -2.92
C VAL A 1006 11.89 2.48 -4.38
N LEU A 1007 12.27 1.35 -4.99
CA LEU A 1007 11.87 0.87 -6.33
C LEU A 1007 10.42 0.34 -6.34
N THR A 1008 9.43 1.17 -5.99
CA THR A 1008 8.00 0.78 -6.06
C THR A 1008 7.09 1.75 -6.84
N ALA A 1009 7.65 2.64 -7.65
CA ALA A 1009 6.87 3.58 -8.50
C ALA A 1009 6.73 3.15 -9.98
N VAL A 1010 7.48 2.15 -10.48
CA VAL A 1010 6.97 1.31 -11.58
C VAL A 1010 7.07 -0.14 -11.16
N MET A 1011 5.93 -0.71 -10.82
CA MET A 1011 5.38 -2.01 -11.21
C MET A 1011 3.99 -2.09 -10.57
N THR A 1012 3.02 -1.36 -11.13
CA THR A 1012 1.65 -1.29 -10.60
C THR A 1012 0.87 -2.56 -10.94
N GLY A 1013 1.22 -3.65 -10.24
CA GLY A 1013 0.66 -4.98 -10.40
C GLY A 1013 -0.77 -5.08 -9.96
N GLY A 1014 -1.66 -4.62 -10.83
CA GLY A 1014 -3.11 -4.68 -10.63
C GLY A 1014 -3.56 -3.87 -9.43
N THR A 1015 -3.80 -2.56 -9.65
CA THR A 1015 -5.06 -1.87 -9.30
C THR A 1015 -5.03 -0.33 -9.29
N SER A 1016 -3.88 0.32 -9.44
CA SER A 1016 -3.78 1.79 -9.31
C SER A 1016 -3.98 2.56 -10.62
N LEU A 1017 -5.23 2.69 -11.10
CA LEU A 1017 -5.59 3.66 -12.17
C LEU A 1017 -6.96 4.36 -11.97
N LEU A 1018 -7.45 4.50 -10.72
CA LEU A 1018 -8.57 5.43 -10.39
C LEU A 1018 -8.19 6.63 -9.50
N MET A 1019 -6.94 6.75 -9.05
CA MET A 1019 -6.38 8.04 -8.57
C MET A 1019 -5.39 8.66 -9.57
N THR A 1020 -4.89 7.88 -10.53
CA THR A 1020 -3.84 8.32 -11.46
C THR A 1020 -4.36 9.13 -12.67
N ALA A 1021 -5.68 9.24 -12.83
CA ALA A 1021 -6.28 10.14 -13.81
C ALA A 1021 -6.17 11.63 -13.41
N ALA A 1022 -5.86 11.92 -12.14
CA ALA A 1022 -5.46 13.22 -11.62
C ALA A 1022 -4.00 13.26 -11.12
N LEU A 1023 -3.37 12.10 -10.87
CA LEU A 1023 -1.95 11.97 -10.49
C LEU A 1023 -1.06 11.63 -11.68
N VAL A 1024 -0.99 12.58 -12.60
CA VAL A 1024 0.17 12.97 -13.41
C VAL A 1024 1.43 12.08 -13.22
N GLY A 1025 1.46 10.93 -13.91
CA GLY A 1025 2.67 10.18 -14.29
C GLY A 1025 3.81 9.99 -13.26
N LEU A 1026 3.59 9.32 -12.13
CA LEU A 1026 4.70 8.64 -11.44
C LEU A 1026 4.79 7.20 -11.91
N ALA A 1027 5.36 7.06 -13.10
CA ALA A 1027 6.33 6.00 -13.30
C ALA A 1027 7.68 6.54 -12.80
N ALA A 1028 8.48 5.77 -12.07
CA ALA A 1028 9.89 6.08 -11.80
C ALA A 1028 10.59 4.84 -11.24
N SER A 1029 11.82 4.58 -11.69
CA SER A 1029 12.77 3.83 -10.87
C SER A 1029 12.99 4.55 -9.55
N SER A 1030 13.14 3.73 -8.51
CA SER A 1030 13.84 3.98 -7.25
C SER A 1030 13.50 5.18 -6.35
N LEU A 1031 12.74 6.21 -6.74
CA LEU A 1031 12.86 7.51 -6.05
C LEU A 1031 11.60 8.27 -5.66
N VAL A 1032 10.37 7.79 -5.91
CA VAL A 1032 9.17 8.61 -5.61
C VAL A 1032 7.91 7.86 -5.15
N THR A 1033 7.76 7.68 -3.83
CA THR A 1033 6.45 7.47 -3.18
C THR A 1033 6.01 8.66 -2.33
N GLY A 1034 6.93 9.50 -1.85
CA GLY A 1034 6.60 10.70 -1.07
C GLY A 1034 5.73 11.69 -1.85
N ILE A 1035 6.15 12.08 -3.05
CA ILE A 1035 5.50 13.15 -3.85
C ILE A 1035 4.04 12.80 -4.21
N ALA A 1036 3.72 11.51 -4.39
CA ALA A 1036 2.35 11.08 -4.62
C ALA A 1036 1.40 11.51 -3.49
N SER A 1037 1.84 11.40 -2.23
CA SER A 1037 1.01 11.80 -1.09
C SER A 1037 0.83 13.32 -0.96
N LEU A 1038 1.72 14.13 -1.55
CA LEU A 1038 1.61 15.60 -1.55
C LEU A 1038 0.53 16.08 -2.52
N ILE A 1039 0.59 15.61 -3.77
CA ILE A 1039 -0.40 15.96 -4.80
C ILE A 1039 -1.78 15.42 -4.40
N VAL A 1040 -1.82 14.26 -3.73
CA VAL A 1040 -3.07 13.72 -3.15
C VAL A 1040 -3.50 14.46 -1.88
N ARG A 1041 -2.59 15.02 -1.06
CA ARG A 1041 -2.98 15.79 0.13
C ARG A 1041 -3.81 17.02 -0.23
N ASP A 1042 -3.44 17.69 -1.32
CA ASP A 1042 -4.09 18.93 -1.78
C ASP A 1042 -5.40 18.68 -2.55
N THR A 1043 -5.66 17.44 -3.00
CA THR A 1043 -6.85 17.08 -3.79
C THR A 1043 -7.79 16.11 -3.07
N ALA A 1044 -7.27 15.28 -2.16
CA ALA A 1044 -7.97 14.23 -1.42
C ALA A 1044 -7.19 13.80 -0.16
N PRO A 1045 -7.22 14.56 0.96
CA PRO A 1045 -6.42 14.27 2.15
C PRO A 1045 -6.64 12.87 2.76
N GLU A 1046 -7.85 12.32 2.62
CA GLU A 1046 -8.17 10.93 3.03
C GLU A 1046 -7.56 9.87 2.10
N ALA A 1047 -7.31 10.19 0.83
CA ALA A 1047 -6.55 9.30 -0.07
C ALA A 1047 -5.04 9.39 0.20
N SER A 1048 -4.53 10.54 0.68
CA SER A 1048 -3.13 10.68 1.14
C SER A 1048 -2.90 9.84 2.40
N SER A 1049 -3.88 9.88 3.30
CA SER A 1049 -4.07 8.97 4.42
C SER A 1049 -4.01 7.49 4.04
N ILE A 1050 -4.70 7.12 2.96
CA ILE A 1050 -4.75 5.75 2.50
C ILE A 1050 -3.48 5.34 1.73
N LEU A 1051 -2.78 6.27 1.09
CA LEU A 1051 -1.42 6.04 0.59
C LEU A 1051 -0.41 5.86 1.75
N ALA A 1052 -0.63 6.52 2.89
CA ALA A 1052 0.07 6.22 4.14
C ALA A 1052 -0.25 4.80 4.64
N TRP A 1053 -1.50 4.35 4.56
CA TRP A 1053 -1.87 2.96 4.85
C TRP A 1053 -1.36 1.96 3.81
N VAL A 1054 -1.08 2.38 2.57
CA VAL A 1054 -0.41 1.54 1.56
C VAL A 1054 1.11 1.52 1.76
N SER A 1055 1.72 2.50 2.43
CA SER A 1055 3.13 2.44 2.88
C SER A 1055 3.32 1.82 4.26
N LEU A 1056 2.31 1.83 5.14
CA LEU A 1056 2.28 1.19 6.47
C LEU A 1056 1.68 -0.23 6.46
N GLY A 1057 0.84 -0.57 5.47
CA GLY A 1057 0.14 -1.85 5.32
C GLY A 1057 0.79 -2.82 4.33
N THR A 1058 2.09 -2.66 4.09
CA THR A 1058 2.88 -3.44 3.12
C THR A 1058 3.44 -4.76 3.66
N GLY A 1059 3.40 -4.98 4.98
CA GLY A 1059 3.82 -6.25 5.62
C GLY A 1059 2.82 -7.42 5.47
N ALA A 1060 2.31 -7.68 4.26
CA ALA A 1060 1.46 -8.84 3.89
C ALA A 1060 1.31 -8.94 2.36
N LEU A 1061 1.59 -10.10 1.74
CA LEU A 1061 1.92 -10.17 0.29
C LEU A 1061 1.47 -11.45 -0.47
N GLY A 1062 1.27 -11.31 -1.80
CA GLY A 1062 1.20 -12.41 -2.81
C GLY A 1062 -0.04 -12.57 -3.74
N GLY A 1063 -0.81 -11.52 -4.10
CA GLY A 1063 -1.75 -11.51 -5.27
C GLY A 1063 -3.14 -12.21 -5.19
N LEU A 1064 -3.96 -12.33 -6.24
CA LEU A 1064 -3.97 -11.64 -7.53
C LEU A 1064 -5.41 -11.28 -8.00
N ALA A 1065 -6.48 -11.43 -7.18
CA ALA A 1065 -7.83 -10.94 -7.55
C ALA A 1065 -8.77 -10.49 -6.40
N THR A 1066 -8.27 -10.23 -5.19
CA THR A 1066 -9.03 -9.43 -4.20
C THR A 1066 -8.46 -8.04 -4.00
N VAL A 1067 -7.45 -7.63 -4.79
CA VAL A 1067 -7.08 -6.21 -4.90
C VAL A 1067 -7.93 -5.51 -5.96
N ALA A 1068 -8.34 -6.20 -7.05
CA ALA A 1068 -9.40 -5.69 -7.95
C ALA A 1068 -10.73 -5.45 -7.20
N GLY A 1069 -11.05 -6.31 -6.23
CA GLY A 1069 -12.14 -6.10 -5.28
C GLY A 1069 -11.83 -5.08 -4.18
N LYS A 1070 -10.60 -5.04 -3.62
CA LYS A 1070 -10.29 -4.17 -2.46
C LYS A 1070 -9.78 -2.78 -2.80
N THR A 1071 -9.32 -2.49 -4.01
CA THR A 1071 -9.27 -1.09 -4.48
C THR A 1071 -10.64 -0.63 -4.95
N ALA A 1072 -11.50 -1.48 -5.53
CA ALA A 1072 -12.90 -1.12 -5.67
C ALA A 1072 -13.54 -0.78 -4.30
N GLN A 1073 -13.21 -1.53 -3.24
CA GLN A 1073 -13.68 -1.24 -1.88
C GLN A 1073 -12.93 -0.12 -1.15
N LEU A 1074 -11.70 0.23 -1.55
CA LEU A 1074 -10.93 1.35 -1.00
C LEU A 1074 -11.26 2.65 -1.74
N THR A 1075 -11.49 2.61 -3.05
CA THR A 1075 -12.12 3.67 -3.84
C THR A 1075 -13.56 3.84 -3.41
N ALA A 1076 -14.29 2.79 -2.99
CA ALA A 1076 -15.62 2.95 -2.41
C ALA A 1076 -15.62 3.25 -0.89
N TYR A 1077 -14.53 3.04 -0.15
CA TYR A 1077 -14.38 3.53 1.24
C TYR A 1077 -13.94 5.01 1.23
N LEU A 1078 -13.02 5.37 0.35
CA LEU A 1078 -12.80 6.75 -0.09
C LEU A 1078 -14.06 7.31 -0.75
N GLY A 1079 -14.89 6.50 -1.40
CA GLY A 1079 -16.19 6.85 -1.96
C GLY A 1079 -17.33 6.82 -0.93
N ARG A 1080 -17.04 6.43 0.32
CA ARG A 1080 -17.90 6.70 1.49
C ARG A 1080 -17.49 8.01 2.14
N SER A 1081 -16.18 8.28 2.21
CA SER A 1081 -15.67 9.48 2.86
C SER A 1081 -15.68 10.70 1.94
N PHE A 1082 -15.40 10.61 0.65
CA PHE A 1082 -15.49 11.73 -0.30
C PHE A 1082 -16.90 12.29 -0.46
N PRO A 1083 -18.01 11.52 -0.52
CA PRO A 1083 -19.35 12.12 -0.55
C PRO A 1083 -19.86 12.57 0.82
N ALA A 1084 -19.31 12.08 1.94
CA ALA A 1084 -19.62 12.58 3.28
C ALA A 1084 -18.83 13.87 3.57
N ALA A 1085 -17.51 13.84 3.35
CA ALA A 1085 -16.61 14.98 3.34
C ALA A 1085 -17.04 16.02 2.31
N ALA A 1086 -17.43 15.66 1.08
CA ALA A 1086 -17.95 16.61 0.08
C ALA A 1086 -19.40 17.02 0.30
N ARG A 1087 -20.23 16.31 1.07
CA ARG A 1087 -21.49 16.90 1.57
C ARG A 1087 -21.23 17.91 2.67
N ASN A 1088 -20.25 17.66 3.54
CA ASN A 1088 -19.74 18.66 4.48
C ASN A 1088 -18.96 19.79 3.78
N LEU A 1089 -18.32 19.53 2.64
CA LEU A 1089 -17.60 20.52 1.84
C LEU A 1089 -18.57 21.33 1.00
N ILE A 1090 -19.66 20.76 0.47
CA ILE A 1090 -20.69 21.49 -0.27
C ILE A 1090 -21.63 22.25 0.69
N SER A 1091 -21.90 21.74 1.90
CA SER A 1091 -22.65 22.47 2.93
C SER A 1091 -21.82 23.62 3.54
N LYS A 1092 -20.50 23.45 3.70
CA LYS A 1092 -19.58 24.54 4.10
C LYS A 1092 -19.27 25.49 2.94
N ALA A 1093 -18.98 25.01 1.73
CA ALA A 1093 -18.66 25.85 0.57
C ALA A 1093 -19.88 26.62 0.03
N SER A 1094 -21.10 26.09 0.12
CA SER A 1094 -22.30 26.88 -0.23
C SER A 1094 -22.51 28.08 0.70
N LYS A 1095 -22.09 27.98 1.98
CA LYS A 1095 -22.04 29.13 2.90
C LYS A 1095 -20.81 30.03 2.65
N ALA A 1096 -19.66 29.45 2.34
CA ALA A 1096 -18.41 30.18 2.12
C ALA A 1096 -18.33 30.92 0.76
N LEU A 1097 -19.04 30.47 -0.29
CA LEU A 1097 -19.04 31.12 -1.61
C LEU A 1097 -20.04 32.27 -1.74
N ILE A 1098 -21.16 32.25 -1.01
CA ILE A 1098 -22.23 33.27 -1.16
C ILE A 1098 -21.85 34.60 -0.50
N SER A 1099 -20.96 34.62 0.51
CA SER A 1099 -20.55 35.85 1.19
C SER A 1099 -19.51 36.68 0.42
N PRO A 1100 -18.39 36.11 -0.10
CA PRO A 1100 -17.37 36.87 -0.82
C PRO A 1100 -17.81 37.31 -2.23
N LEU A 1101 -18.61 36.50 -2.93
CA LEU A 1101 -19.13 36.85 -4.26
C LEU A 1101 -20.08 38.05 -4.27
N LYS A 1102 -20.62 38.45 -3.11
CA LYS A 1102 -21.39 39.70 -2.95
C LYS A 1102 -20.52 40.96 -2.79
N GLN A 1103 -19.21 40.83 -2.61
CA GLN A 1103 -18.32 41.98 -2.35
C GLN A 1103 -17.24 42.22 -3.43
N SER A 1104 -17.04 41.30 -4.39
CA SER A 1104 -16.08 41.50 -5.49
C SER A 1104 -16.66 42.29 -6.68
N SER A 1105 -15.78 42.97 -7.43
CA SER A 1105 -16.17 43.79 -8.60
C SER A 1105 -16.80 42.99 -9.76
N LEU A 1106 -16.57 41.67 -9.80
CA LEU A 1106 -17.16 40.76 -10.79
C LEU A 1106 -18.67 40.56 -10.59
N GLY A 1107 -19.19 40.68 -9.36
CA GLY A 1107 -20.63 40.54 -9.08
C GLY A 1107 -21.50 41.59 -9.80
N ARG A 1108 -20.97 42.81 -10.00
CA ARG A 1108 -21.68 43.91 -10.69
C ARG A 1108 -21.74 43.78 -12.21
N GLY A 1109 -21.06 42.79 -12.80
CA GLY A 1109 -21.17 42.47 -14.22
C GLY A 1109 -22.40 41.60 -14.55
N LEU A 1110 -22.73 40.64 -13.69
CA LEU A 1110 -23.73 39.60 -13.98
C LEU A 1110 -25.19 40.07 -13.85
N GLU A 1111 -25.50 41.05 -12.98
CA GLU A 1111 -26.83 41.65 -12.92
C GLU A 1111 -27.24 42.36 -14.23
N ARG A 1112 -26.27 42.90 -14.99
CA ARG A 1112 -26.54 43.65 -16.23
C ARG A 1112 -26.96 42.78 -17.42
N VAL A 1113 -26.83 41.46 -17.32
CA VAL A 1113 -27.26 40.52 -18.37
C VAL A 1113 -28.72 40.07 -18.16
N TRP A 1114 -29.15 39.90 -16.90
CA TRP A 1114 -30.52 39.50 -16.57
C TRP A 1114 -31.53 40.65 -16.58
N ALA A 1115 -31.09 41.91 -16.45
CA ALA A 1115 -31.94 43.10 -16.49
C ALA A 1115 -32.52 43.47 -17.89
N LYS A 1116 -32.41 42.60 -18.91
CA LYS A 1116 -32.86 42.87 -20.29
C LYS A 1116 -34.10 42.09 -20.75
N ALA A 1117 -34.73 41.31 -19.88
CA ALA A 1117 -35.82 40.40 -20.26
C ALA A 1117 -37.23 40.78 -19.73
N LEU A 1118 -37.40 41.91 -19.01
CA LEU A 1118 -38.72 42.40 -18.58
C LEU A 1118 -38.83 43.95 -18.74
N PRO A 1119 -40.05 44.50 -18.94
CA PRO A 1119 -40.24 45.93 -19.23
C PRO A 1119 -40.07 46.83 -18.00
N ASN A 1120 -39.57 48.05 -18.22
CA ASN A 1120 -39.38 49.07 -17.18
C ASN A 1120 -40.67 49.90 -16.91
N PRO A 1121 -40.75 50.65 -15.78
CA PRO A 1121 -42.01 50.84 -15.05
C PRO A 1121 -42.67 52.21 -15.23
N ALA A 1122 -43.89 52.36 -14.72
CA ALA A 1122 -44.48 53.66 -14.41
C ALA A 1122 -45.51 53.62 -13.26
N VAL A 1123 -45.42 54.65 -12.40
CA VAL A 1123 -46.44 55.18 -11.45
C VAL A 1123 -46.71 54.43 -10.12
N SER A 1124 -46.73 55.23 -9.06
CA SER A 1124 -46.99 54.93 -7.65
C SER A 1124 -48.46 55.09 -7.24
N MET A 1125 -48.94 54.37 -6.19
CA MET A 1125 -49.85 54.94 -5.15
C MET A 1125 -50.10 54.02 -3.93
N ASN A 1126 -49.70 54.50 -2.74
CA ASN A 1126 -50.35 54.50 -1.41
C ASN A 1126 -51.42 53.49 -0.94
N LEU A 1127 -51.18 52.98 0.31
CA LEU A 1127 -52.12 52.60 1.40
C LEU A 1127 -52.94 51.29 1.27
N PRO A 1128 -53.53 50.74 2.38
CA PRO A 1128 -52.89 50.34 3.63
C PRO A 1128 -53.31 48.89 4.10
N TYR A 1129 -52.91 48.51 5.32
CA TYR A 1129 -53.24 47.23 6.00
C TYR A 1129 -54.75 46.88 6.09
N SER A 1130 -55.11 45.62 5.82
CA SER A 1130 -56.16 44.87 6.55
C SER A 1130 -56.04 43.36 6.28
N GLU A 1131 -56.16 42.53 7.33
CA GLU A 1131 -56.16 41.07 7.22
C GLU A 1131 -57.40 40.53 6.50
N LEU A 1132 -57.26 39.47 5.69
CA LEU A 1132 -58.28 38.42 5.53
C LEU A 1132 -57.68 37.15 4.89
N SER A 1133 -58.13 36.00 5.39
CA SER A 1133 -57.55 34.67 5.15
C SER A 1133 -57.75 34.15 3.72
N LEU A 1134 -56.71 33.53 3.15
CA LEU A 1134 -56.82 32.64 1.98
C LEU A 1134 -56.10 31.32 2.21
N THR A 1135 -56.80 30.37 2.85
CA THR A 1135 -56.46 28.95 2.81
C THR A 1135 -56.83 28.36 1.44
N SER A 1136 -55.93 28.38 0.46
CA SER A 1136 -55.73 27.30 -0.54
C SER A 1136 -54.78 27.69 -1.68
N SER A 1137 -53.51 27.28 -1.59
CA SER A 1137 -52.70 26.92 -2.75
C SER A 1137 -51.54 26.02 -2.30
N GLN A 1138 -51.19 25.03 -3.12
CA GLN A 1138 -50.22 23.99 -2.76
C GLN A 1138 -48.79 24.55 -2.77
N GLY A 1139 -48.22 24.79 -1.59
CA GLY A 1139 -46.82 25.14 -1.39
C GLY A 1139 -46.00 23.95 -0.90
N LEU A 1140 -45.03 23.51 -1.70
CA LEU A 1140 -44.04 22.48 -1.34
C LEU A 1140 -42.97 23.05 -0.39
N SER A 1141 -43.35 23.29 0.88
CA SER A 1141 -42.45 23.75 1.94
C SER A 1141 -42.81 23.08 3.26
N GLY A 1142 -42.28 21.87 3.49
CA GLY A 1142 -42.60 21.06 4.67
C GLY A 1142 -42.08 19.62 4.66
N LEU A 1143 -41.01 19.34 3.91
CA LEU A 1143 -40.33 18.05 3.86
C LEU A 1143 -38.81 18.28 3.93
N PHE A 1144 -38.11 17.35 4.59
CA PHE A 1144 -36.68 17.29 4.93
C PHE A 1144 -36.32 17.66 6.38
N ASP A 1145 -36.48 16.67 7.26
CA ASP A 1145 -35.67 16.49 8.46
C ASP A 1145 -34.43 15.64 8.09
N LEU A 1146 -33.33 15.70 8.86
CA LEU A 1146 -32.00 15.20 8.45
C LEU A 1146 -31.91 13.67 8.26
N GLY A 1147 -32.89 12.90 8.73
CA GLY A 1147 -33.07 11.49 8.37
C GLY A 1147 -33.28 11.25 6.87
N ASP A 1148 -33.75 12.26 6.13
CA ASP A 1148 -34.02 12.15 4.70
C ASP A 1148 -32.81 12.45 3.79
N VAL A 1149 -31.70 12.99 4.31
CA VAL A 1149 -30.51 13.26 3.46
C VAL A 1149 -29.76 11.97 3.11
N ASN A 1150 -29.59 11.06 4.08
CA ASN A 1150 -29.11 9.69 3.82
C ASN A 1150 -30.09 8.91 2.94
N THR A 1151 -31.38 9.28 2.97
CA THR A 1151 -32.44 8.65 2.19
C THR A 1151 -32.38 9.05 0.72
N LEU A 1152 -32.44 10.35 0.41
CA LEU A 1152 -32.31 10.89 -0.96
C LEU A 1152 -31.03 10.37 -1.62
N SER A 1153 -29.94 10.36 -0.86
CA SER A 1153 -28.63 9.88 -1.31
C SER A 1153 -28.64 8.41 -1.73
N PHE A 1154 -29.50 7.58 -1.12
CA PHE A 1154 -29.68 6.17 -1.48
C PHE A 1154 -30.68 5.99 -2.65
N VAL A 1155 -31.76 6.78 -2.70
CA VAL A 1155 -32.74 6.75 -3.81
C VAL A 1155 -32.07 7.07 -5.14
N THR A 1156 -31.27 8.15 -5.17
CA THR A 1156 -30.66 8.66 -6.40
C THR A 1156 -29.52 7.75 -6.88
N SER A 1157 -28.74 7.18 -5.96
CA SER A 1157 -27.62 6.29 -6.31
C SER A 1157 -28.07 4.86 -6.66
N GLY A 1158 -29.12 4.35 -6.04
CA GLY A 1158 -29.68 3.04 -6.35
C GLY A 1158 -30.23 2.90 -7.78
N VAL A 1159 -30.71 4.01 -8.36
CA VAL A 1159 -31.32 4.05 -9.70
C VAL A 1159 -30.34 4.56 -10.77
N LEU A 1160 -29.33 5.39 -10.44
CA LEU A 1160 -28.34 5.89 -11.41
C LEU A 1160 -26.99 5.15 -11.38
N GLY A 1161 -26.54 4.66 -10.23
CA GLY A 1161 -25.26 3.95 -10.09
C GLY A 1161 -25.23 2.60 -10.81
N ASN A 1162 -26.39 1.96 -10.98
CA ASN A 1162 -26.52 0.77 -11.83
C ASN A 1162 -26.46 1.07 -13.34
N LEU A 1163 -26.48 2.34 -13.77
CA LEU A 1163 -26.61 2.71 -15.20
C LEU A 1163 -25.30 3.20 -15.84
N GLU A 1164 -24.27 3.50 -15.04
CA GLU A 1164 -22.99 4.07 -15.50
C GLU A 1164 -23.18 5.34 -16.37
N LEU A 1165 -24.20 6.15 -16.07
CA LEU A 1165 -24.56 7.36 -16.84
C LEU A 1165 -24.04 8.66 -16.25
N LEU A 1166 -23.73 8.65 -14.96
CA LEU A 1166 -22.89 9.59 -14.24
C LEU A 1166 -22.06 8.73 -13.29
N GLU A 1167 -20.75 8.96 -13.24
CA GLU A 1167 -19.83 8.21 -12.37
C GLU A 1167 -20.23 8.40 -10.91
N SER A 1168 -20.89 7.39 -10.33
CA SER A 1168 -21.32 7.39 -8.93
C SER A 1168 -21.41 5.96 -8.37
N GLU A 1169 -20.58 5.69 -7.37
CA GLU A 1169 -20.15 4.36 -6.91
C GLU A 1169 -21.02 3.54 -5.92
N PRO A 1170 -22.15 3.99 -5.31
CA PRO A 1170 -22.67 3.32 -4.09
C PRO A 1170 -23.13 1.86 -4.20
N ALA A 1171 -23.23 1.27 -5.40
CA ALA A 1171 -23.71 -0.10 -5.57
C ALA A 1171 -22.73 -1.19 -5.07
N GLN A 1172 -21.42 -0.91 -5.05
CA GLN A 1172 -20.40 -1.89 -4.63
C GLN A 1172 -20.27 -2.04 -3.10
N LEU A 1173 -21.03 -1.26 -2.32
CA LEU A 1173 -20.77 -1.05 -0.89
C LEU A 1173 -21.32 -2.08 0.09
N ALA A 1174 -22.26 -2.95 -0.30
CA ALA A 1174 -22.85 -3.93 0.62
C ALA A 1174 -22.22 -5.33 0.50
N ASP A 1175 -21.47 -5.61 -0.57
CA ASP A 1175 -20.67 -6.84 -0.73
C ASP A 1175 -19.40 -6.78 0.16
N THR A 1176 -18.99 -5.57 0.55
CA THR A 1176 -17.77 -5.29 1.35
C THR A 1176 -17.87 -5.71 2.80
N PHE A 1177 -19.04 -5.50 3.42
CA PHE A 1177 -19.18 -5.47 4.88
C PHE A 1177 -18.97 -6.84 5.55
N VAL A 1178 -18.88 -7.90 4.74
CA VAL A 1178 -18.64 -9.29 5.14
C VAL A 1178 -17.20 -9.53 5.62
N GLY A 1179 -16.22 -8.93 4.95
CA GLY A 1179 -14.82 -9.37 5.03
C GLY A 1179 -13.99 -8.80 6.19
N ASP A 1180 -14.49 -7.75 6.84
CA ASP A 1180 -13.79 -6.97 7.87
C ASP A 1180 -14.10 -7.44 9.29
N ILE A 1181 -14.84 -8.54 9.44
CA ILE A 1181 -15.28 -9.03 10.75
C ILE A 1181 -14.37 -10.16 11.25
N THR A 1182 -13.24 -10.44 10.56
CA THR A 1182 -12.41 -11.64 10.79
C THR A 1182 -10.91 -11.41 10.91
N TRP A 1183 -10.28 -12.01 11.93
CA TRP A 1183 -9.02 -11.49 12.47
C TRP A 1183 -7.96 -12.54 12.81
N LEU A 1184 -6.71 -12.07 12.72
CA LEU A 1184 -5.48 -12.64 13.23
C LEU A 1184 -4.56 -11.50 13.69
N PRO A 1185 -3.55 -11.76 14.54
CA PRO A 1185 -2.72 -10.69 15.11
C PRO A 1185 -1.88 -9.96 14.08
N PHE A 1186 -1.46 -10.66 13.03
CA PHE A 1186 -0.45 -10.18 12.08
C PHE A 1186 -1.11 -9.86 10.75
N GLY A 1187 -2.02 -8.89 10.82
CA GLY A 1187 -2.86 -8.45 9.71
C GLY A 1187 -3.88 -9.49 9.29
N SER A 1188 -4.73 -9.12 8.33
CA SER A 1188 -5.67 -10.08 7.77
C SER A 1188 -4.92 -11.15 6.96
N TRP A 1189 -5.34 -12.41 7.13
CA TRP A 1189 -5.02 -13.62 6.36
C TRP A 1189 -4.96 -13.53 4.83
N GLY A 1190 -5.18 -12.35 4.22
CA GLY A 1190 -4.86 -12.12 2.81
C GLY A 1190 -3.43 -12.54 2.45
N SER A 1191 -2.49 -12.45 3.40
CA SER A 1191 -1.09 -12.92 3.26
C SER A 1191 -0.92 -14.43 3.02
N LEU A 1192 -1.82 -15.29 3.49
CA LEU A 1192 -1.70 -16.75 3.30
C LEU A 1192 -2.78 -17.35 2.41
N TRP A 1193 -3.82 -16.56 2.14
CA TRP A 1193 -4.58 -16.64 0.90
C TRP A 1193 -3.69 -16.61 -0.36
N GLN A 1194 -2.48 -16.08 -0.19
CA GLN A 1194 -1.55 -15.70 -1.23
C GLN A 1194 -0.39 -16.68 -1.42
N THR A 1195 0.04 -17.43 -0.40
CA THR A 1195 0.86 -18.67 -0.54
C THR A 1195 0.10 -19.85 -1.17
N VAL A 1196 -0.99 -19.52 -1.85
CA VAL A 1196 -2.01 -20.37 -2.47
C VAL A 1196 -2.45 -19.78 -3.83
N ARG A 1197 -1.85 -18.64 -4.21
CA ARG A 1197 -1.86 -18.05 -5.56
C ARG A 1197 -0.45 -17.83 -6.13
N GLY A 1198 0.60 -17.91 -5.31
CA GLY A 1198 1.96 -18.23 -5.77
C GLY A 1198 2.24 -19.73 -5.75
N ARG A 1199 1.18 -20.55 -5.84
CA ARG A 1199 1.25 -21.96 -5.49
C ARG A 1199 0.10 -22.78 -6.09
#